data_AF-A0A9D7IY50-F1
#
_entry.id   AF-A0A9D7IY50-F1
#
_cell.length_a   1.000
_cell.length_b   1.000
_cell.length_c   1.000
_cell.angle_alpha   90.00
_cell.angle_beta   90.00
_cell.angle_gamma   90.00
#
_symmetry.space_group_name_H-M   'P 1'
#
loop_
_entity.id
_entity.type
_entity.pdbx_description
1 polymer ?
#
loop_
_entity_poly.entity_id
_entity_poly.type
_entity_poly.pdbx_seq_one_letter_code
_entity_poly.pdbx_strand_id
1 'polypeptide(L)'
;MLRFLGLPLIFIFFIFMQPEIRSLETGKPVERELAGGQTHQYRLNASQGQFIHVTIDQRGVDLRSTLAGPDGKTIFELDLTGKGSRESLVWIADQAGEYRLSITTSEKNAPRGAYSITLAALRVPNEQDRARFLAQNEYIAAADLAEAKEKESKQKAVEGFQKAAEIWSGLNESGMAAMTLMLAGDVGNGLRNYDQSIDLYTRALNLYKSLGDRTGESDALRAAGQSYSSSGRKEKAVTYLEQALSIRRALDDREGQGDVLNDLGVIYFELGDKRRARSIYEQALDLRKDQRGRVTTMANLGRVYRDLGESRKAIKIQQDVLSLRRTLKDRAGEARALTDLGNAYADTGDVQKALDSLSRALTIQKAPSTYAISGRLYYLIGAHDEALKNLDEAMRLARSAGNRTVELDALNTASLVYWSIPDYKRAIEMLDTALPIARQLKARSFEAALMNNYGRVYSSMGDQRKALEYYSLALPILAEVSNKAGQAAALNNSGFAWESLGDKTKGLDFHRRALKLSEAIHDQRREARAHFGIARIESGNNRLKDARREIEKSINIVESFRSKLLSPDLRADYRASVQQYFDLYIDILMRMGKRQPRSGLIAEALRAGERARARSMVELLTEASADIRQGVDTTLVERESDLQDRVNNRLLEQLQTAGDKDTAAQFAALSKEIEQLTADLRDVKTEIRRKSPRYAALMQPQTISVVEMQRSLLDAGSMLLEYWLGEERSYLWVVTKSSLRSYTLPARGKIEPLARRFYEQATARNQSKPNESNQKKQDRITNADNDAAQAAAELSHILLDPIGKGLGGKRLIVIADGALQYIPFAALPEPGSSGKPLIVRHETVNLPSASTLSILRREMSRRPRAEKTVAVLADPVFEADDERVKQAPGKPDTKDKKMRRNRLPAMTHHEFCW
;
A
#
# COMPACT_ATOMS: atom_id res chain seq x y z
N MET A 1 12.21 -44.17 49.91
CA MET A 1 13.28 -43.20 49.54
C MET A 1 14.32 -43.92 48.70
N LEU A 2 15.04 -43.21 47.81
CA LEU A 2 15.41 -43.74 46.48
C LEU A 2 16.82 -44.35 46.31
N ARG A 3 16.88 -45.22 45.29
CA ARG A 3 18.02 -45.84 44.56
C ARG A 3 18.41 -44.97 43.33
N PHE A 4 19.52 -45.15 42.59
CA PHE A 4 20.89 -45.70 42.79
C PHE A 4 21.63 -45.55 41.41
N LEU A 5 22.98 -45.52 41.36
CA LEU A 5 23.84 -45.34 40.14
C LEU A 5 23.77 -43.95 39.45
N GLY A 6 24.81 -43.43 38.76
CA GLY A 6 26.20 -43.89 38.59
C GLY A 6 26.61 -44.14 37.12
N LEU A 7 27.47 -43.28 36.54
CA LEU A 7 28.37 -43.52 35.37
C LEU A 7 29.31 -42.28 35.18
N PRO A 8 30.50 -42.41 34.55
CA PRO A 8 31.63 -41.49 34.76
C PRO A 8 31.77 -40.36 33.71
N LEU A 9 32.67 -39.42 34.00
CA LEU A 9 33.21 -38.46 33.03
C LEU A 9 33.76 -39.18 31.79
N ILE A 10 33.13 -38.97 30.64
CA ILE A 10 33.81 -39.18 29.36
C ILE A 10 34.66 -37.94 29.11
N PHE A 11 35.97 -38.08 29.32
CA PHE A 11 36.97 -37.17 28.75
C PHE A 11 36.90 -37.29 27.23
N ILE A 12 36.09 -36.45 26.57
CA ILE A 12 36.21 -36.25 25.13
C ILE A 12 37.49 -35.45 24.92
N PHE A 13 38.54 -36.18 24.57
CA PHE A 13 39.76 -35.61 24.02
C PHE A 13 39.37 -34.84 22.74
N PHE A 14 39.12 -33.54 22.85
CA PHE A 14 39.33 -32.65 21.71
C PHE A 14 40.82 -32.65 21.43
N ILE A 15 41.24 -33.63 20.62
CA ILE A 15 42.49 -33.53 19.89
C ILE A 15 42.34 -32.27 19.05
N PHE A 16 42.95 -31.18 19.50
CA PHE A 16 43.41 -30.12 18.60
C PHE A 16 44.37 -30.81 17.64
N MET A 17 43.85 -31.35 16.54
CA MET A 17 44.67 -31.65 15.39
C MET A 17 45.26 -30.31 14.98
N GLN A 18 46.56 -30.13 15.24
CA GLN A 18 47.29 -29.07 14.56
C GLN A 18 47.02 -29.25 13.06
N PRO A 19 46.73 -28.17 12.31
CA PRO A 19 46.48 -28.28 10.89
C PRO A 19 47.68 -28.99 10.26
N GLU A 20 47.44 -30.15 9.66
CA GLU A 20 48.49 -31.01 9.13
C GLU A 20 49.12 -30.32 7.91
N ILE A 21 50.19 -29.57 8.14
CA ILE A 21 50.92 -28.82 7.12
C ILE A 21 51.70 -29.80 6.25
N ARG A 22 51.25 -30.01 5.02
CA ARG A 22 51.93 -30.88 4.06
C ARG A 22 52.88 -30.08 3.18
N SER A 23 54.07 -30.63 2.90
CA SER A 23 54.96 -30.05 1.89
C SER A 23 54.41 -30.31 0.49
N LEU A 24 54.41 -29.31 -0.39
CA LEU A 24 54.15 -29.49 -1.81
C LEU A 24 55.47 -29.73 -2.55
N GLU A 25 55.56 -30.84 -3.27
CA GLU A 25 56.69 -31.19 -4.12
C GLU A 25 56.30 -31.08 -5.60
N THR A 26 57.21 -30.60 -6.44
CA THR A 26 56.94 -30.34 -7.86
C THR A 26 56.50 -31.62 -8.58
N GLY A 27 55.35 -31.56 -9.26
CA GLY A 27 54.77 -32.67 -10.01
C GLY A 27 54.11 -33.77 -9.18
N LYS A 28 54.10 -33.68 -7.84
CA LYS A 28 53.42 -34.67 -6.98
C LYS A 28 52.07 -34.12 -6.50
N PRO A 29 50.93 -34.68 -6.96
CA PRO A 29 49.62 -34.27 -6.46
C PRO A 29 49.41 -34.74 -5.01
N VAL A 30 48.74 -33.90 -4.21
CA VAL A 30 48.27 -34.24 -2.87
C VAL A 30 46.74 -34.20 -2.87
N GLU A 31 46.11 -35.35 -2.70
CA GLU A 31 44.65 -35.45 -2.60
C GLU A 31 44.20 -35.36 -1.14
N ARG A 32 43.15 -34.58 -0.87
CA ARG A 32 42.51 -34.45 0.45
C ARG A 32 41.00 -34.22 0.31
N GLU A 33 40.25 -34.54 1.36
CA GLU A 33 38.83 -34.17 1.50
C GLU A 33 38.65 -33.09 2.57
N LEU A 34 37.81 -32.10 2.29
CA LEU A 34 37.55 -30.97 3.19
C LEU A 34 36.03 -30.74 3.30
N ALA A 35 35.56 -30.44 4.51
CA ALA A 35 34.16 -30.09 4.79
C ALA A 35 34.01 -28.63 5.24
N GLY A 36 32.80 -28.08 5.16
CA GLY A 36 32.49 -26.69 5.50
C GLY A 36 33.17 -26.19 6.79
N GLY A 37 33.96 -25.12 6.64
CA GLY A 37 34.64 -24.45 7.75
C GLY A 37 35.96 -25.10 8.21
N GLN A 38 36.45 -26.13 7.52
CA GLN A 38 37.79 -26.68 7.72
C GLN A 38 38.83 -25.93 6.87
N THR A 39 40.11 -25.98 7.29
CA THR A 39 41.25 -25.43 6.55
C THR A 39 42.37 -26.46 6.51
N HIS A 40 42.94 -26.69 5.33
CA HIS A 40 44.20 -27.41 5.15
C HIS A 40 45.33 -26.44 4.85
N GLN A 41 46.53 -26.76 5.30
CA GLN A 41 47.71 -25.94 5.08
C GLN A 41 48.79 -26.71 4.33
N TYR A 42 49.51 -25.97 3.50
CA TYR A 42 50.60 -26.46 2.67
C TYR A 42 51.78 -25.53 2.80
N ARG A 43 52.99 -26.09 2.72
CA ARG A 43 54.23 -25.35 2.69
C ARG A 43 55.06 -25.68 1.46
N LEU A 44 55.80 -24.69 0.96
CA LEU A 44 56.80 -24.87 -0.08
C LEU A 44 57.91 -23.84 0.12
N ASN A 45 59.14 -24.22 -0.20
CA ASN A 45 60.29 -23.31 -0.16
C ASN A 45 60.56 -22.78 -1.57
N ALA A 46 60.75 -21.47 -1.69
CA ALA A 46 61.14 -20.82 -2.93
C ALA A 46 62.29 -19.83 -2.68
N SER A 47 63.18 -19.70 -3.66
CA SER A 47 64.17 -18.62 -3.72
C SER A 47 63.53 -17.36 -4.31
N GLN A 48 64.00 -16.19 -3.86
CA GLN A 48 63.59 -14.90 -4.41
C GLN A 48 63.70 -14.88 -5.94
N GLY A 49 62.67 -14.37 -6.61
CA GLY A 49 62.56 -14.31 -8.07
C GLY A 49 62.09 -15.59 -8.75
N GLN A 50 61.89 -16.71 -8.04
CA GLN A 50 61.27 -17.91 -8.61
C GLN A 50 59.77 -17.74 -8.83
N PHE A 51 59.28 -18.24 -9.95
CA PHE A 51 57.87 -18.42 -10.25
C PHE A 51 57.39 -19.74 -9.65
N ILE A 52 56.26 -19.67 -8.96
CA ILE A 52 55.55 -20.79 -8.38
C ILE A 52 54.17 -20.86 -9.04
N HIS A 53 53.82 -22.06 -9.52
CA HIS A 53 52.51 -22.37 -10.10
C HIS A 53 51.92 -23.56 -9.37
N VAL A 54 50.78 -23.35 -8.72
CA VAL A 54 50.01 -24.39 -8.04
C VAL A 54 48.67 -24.55 -8.75
N THR A 55 48.30 -25.79 -9.08
CA THR A 55 46.97 -26.09 -9.63
C THR A 55 46.16 -26.92 -8.66
N ILE A 56 44.87 -26.58 -8.50
CA ILE A 56 43.94 -27.28 -7.61
C ILE A 56 42.76 -27.79 -8.43
N ASP A 57 42.60 -29.10 -8.50
CA ASP A 57 41.47 -29.77 -9.14
C ASP A 57 40.36 -30.00 -8.09
N GLN A 58 39.24 -29.27 -8.20
CA GLN A 58 38.16 -29.26 -7.21
C GLN A 58 37.09 -30.31 -7.52
N ARG A 59 36.96 -31.34 -6.67
CA ARG A 59 36.06 -32.49 -6.90
C ARG A 59 34.92 -32.52 -5.88
N GLY A 60 33.88 -31.74 -6.17
CA GLY A 60 32.64 -31.72 -5.39
C GLY A 60 32.61 -30.73 -4.21
N VAL A 61 33.69 -29.99 -3.99
CA VAL A 61 33.82 -28.88 -3.04
C VAL A 61 34.12 -27.58 -3.81
N ASP A 62 33.88 -26.45 -3.17
CA ASP A 62 34.18 -25.08 -3.63
C ASP A 62 35.22 -24.49 -2.68
N LEU A 63 36.36 -23.99 -3.20
CA LEU A 63 37.56 -23.70 -2.41
C LEU A 63 38.06 -22.28 -2.57
N ARG A 64 38.56 -21.76 -1.45
CA ARG A 64 39.28 -20.51 -1.34
C ARG A 64 40.71 -20.76 -0.88
N SER A 65 41.62 -20.03 -1.51
CA SER A 65 43.07 -20.18 -1.42
C SER A 65 43.73 -18.91 -0.86
N THR A 66 44.32 -18.98 0.33
CA THR A 66 45.04 -17.87 0.97
C THR A 66 46.53 -18.16 1.01
N LEU A 67 47.36 -17.31 0.38
CA LEU A 67 48.82 -17.44 0.40
C LEU A 67 49.43 -16.45 1.40
N ALA A 68 50.35 -16.93 2.24
CA ALA A 68 51.19 -16.12 3.10
C ALA A 68 52.68 -16.29 2.74
N GLY A 69 53.42 -15.18 2.81
CA GLY A 69 54.87 -15.13 2.56
C GLY A 69 55.73 -15.59 3.75
N PRO A 70 57.07 -15.64 3.58
CA PRO A 70 58.00 -16.02 4.64
C PRO A 70 57.97 -15.11 5.88
N ASP A 71 57.54 -13.85 5.70
CA ASP A 71 57.34 -12.88 6.79
C ASP A 71 55.99 -13.05 7.53
N GLY A 72 55.17 -14.02 7.11
CA GLY A 72 53.87 -14.33 7.67
C GLY A 72 52.72 -13.43 7.19
N LYS A 73 52.96 -12.47 6.28
CA LYS A 73 51.89 -11.63 5.71
C LYS A 73 51.13 -12.35 4.60
N THR A 74 49.83 -12.14 4.53
CA THR A 74 49.00 -12.56 3.40
C THR A 74 49.41 -11.81 2.13
N ILE A 75 49.69 -12.55 1.06
CA ILE A 75 50.02 -12.04 -0.27
C ILE A 75 48.74 -11.89 -1.10
N PHE A 76 47.87 -12.90 -1.05
CA PHE A 76 46.54 -12.86 -1.64
C PHE A 76 45.57 -13.80 -0.91
N GLU A 77 44.28 -13.51 -1.05
CA GLU A 77 43.18 -14.43 -0.80
C GLU A 77 42.38 -14.53 -2.10
N LEU A 78 42.24 -15.75 -2.63
CA LEU A 78 41.72 -16.02 -3.97
C LEU A 78 40.62 -17.07 -3.94
N ASP A 79 39.60 -16.83 -4.76
CA ASP A 79 38.52 -17.75 -5.11
C ASP A 79 38.35 -17.54 -6.63
N LEU A 80 39.04 -18.36 -7.43
CA LEU A 80 39.19 -18.12 -8.86
C LEU A 80 38.13 -18.85 -9.68
N THR A 81 37.73 -20.05 -9.28
CA THR A 81 36.83 -20.88 -10.07
C THR A 81 35.87 -21.66 -9.18
N GLY A 82 34.62 -21.81 -9.61
CA GLY A 82 33.62 -22.54 -8.83
C GLY A 82 33.80 -24.06 -8.85
N LYS A 83 33.21 -24.72 -7.86
CA LYS A 83 33.05 -26.17 -7.67
C LYS A 83 33.04 -26.99 -8.96
N GLY A 84 33.97 -27.95 -9.06
CA GLY A 84 34.14 -28.81 -10.24
C GLY A 84 35.20 -28.32 -11.23
N SER A 85 35.77 -27.14 -10.99
CA SER A 85 36.76 -26.51 -11.87
C SER A 85 38.20 -26.70 -11.36
N ARG A 86 39.17 -26.37 -12.22
CA ARG A 86 40.59 -26.36 -11.87
C ARG A 86 41.06 -24.94 -11.58
N GLU A 87 41.43 -24.64 -10.34
CA GLU A 87 42.13 -23.38 -10.01
C GLU A 87 43.59 -23.44 -10.49
N SER A 88 44.12 -22.27 -10.85
CA SER A 88 45.50 -22.06 -11.26
C SER A 88 46.04 -20.83 -10.54
N LEU A 89 46.83 -21.06 -9.48
CA LEU A 89 47.41 -20.03 -8.63
C LEU A 89 48.87 -19.80 -9.03
N VAL A 90 49.25 -18.56 -9.28
CA VAL A 90 50.60 -18.18 -9.68
C VAL A 90 51.17 -17.04 -8.83
N TRP A 91 52.45 -17.10 -8.49
CA TRP A 91 53.17 -15.96 -7.92
C TRP A 91 54.66 -16.01 -8.23
N ILE A 92 55.31 -14.86 -8.12
CA ILE A 92 56.77 -14.75 -8.17
C ILE A 92 57.22 -14.43 -6.73
N ALA A 93 58.13 -15.23 -6.18
CA ALA A 93 58.62 -15.07 -4.82
C ALA A 93 59.35 -13.73 -4.66
N ASP A 94 58.83 -12.86 -3.80
CA ASP A 94 59.41 -11.58 -3.41
C ASP A 94 60.59 -11.74 -2.44
N GLN A 95 60.63 -12.85 -1.70
CA GLN A 95 61.64 -13.19 -0.68
C GLN A 95 62.03 -14.67 -0.79
N ALA A 96 63.20 -15.04 -0.28
CA ALA A 96 63.59 -16.43 -0.15
C ALA A 96 63.05 -17.00 1.18
N GLY A 97 62.33 -18.13 1.16
CA GLY A 97 61.82 -18.76 2.38
C GLY A 97 60.65 -19.73 2.19
N GLU A 98 60.01 -20.10 3.31
CA GLU A 98 58.81 -20.94 3.36
C GLU A 98 57.56 -20.10 3.08
N TYR A 99 56.86 -20.38 1.97
CA TYR A 99 55.54 -19.85 1.67
C TYR A 99 54.47 -20.82 2.20
N ARG A 100 53.37 -20.28 2.76
CA ARG A 100 52.26 -21.08 3.29
C ARG A 100 50.97 -20.83 2.52
N LEU A 101 50.44 -21.88 1.91
CA LEU A 101 49.17 -21.86 1.19
C LEU A 101 48.10 -22.56 2.05
N SER A 102 47.05 -21.82 2.40
CA SER A 102 45.89 -22.32 3.16
C SER A 102 44.69 -22.50 2.22
N ILE A 103 44.09 -23.68 2.23
CA ILE A 103 42.93 -24.05 1.43
C ILE A 103 41.74 -24.26 2.36
N THR A 104 40.64 -23.53 2.14
CA THR A 104 39.42 -23.52 2.95
C THR A 104 38.20 -23.65 2.03
N THR A 105 37.06 -24.17 2.51
CA THR A 105 35.80 -24.08 1.74
C THR A 105 35.30 -22.64 1.63
N SER A 106 34.89 -22.20 0.44
CA SER A 106 34.29 -20.87 0.23
C SER A 106 33.00 -20.66 1.04
N GLU A 107 32.22 -21.72 1.27
CA GLU A 107 31.07 -21.71 2.20
C GLU A 107 31.36 -22.42 3.53
N LYS A 108 31.02 -21.77 4.66
CA LYS A 108 31.15 -22.36 6.02
C LYS A 108 30.37 -23.66 6.24
N ASN A 109 29.32 -23.92 5.44
CA ASN A 109 28.47 -25.11 5.56
C ASN A 109 28.56 -26.00 4.31
N ALA A 110 29.62 -25.88 3.51
CA ALA A 110 29.80 -26.66 2.30
C ALA A 110 29.72 -28.17 2.57
N PRO A 111 29.08 -28.96 1.69
CA PRO A 111 29.15 -30.42 1.77
C PRO A 111 30.61 -30.87 1.61
N ARG A 112 30.98 -31.98 2.26
CA ARG A 112 32.31 -32.56 2.10
C ARG A 112 32.57 -32.92 0.63
N GLY A 113 33.74 -32.53 0.13
CA GLY A 113 34.23 -32.93 -1.18
C GLY A 113 35.75 -33.04 -1.21
N ALA A 114 36.26 -33.62 -2.28
CA ALA A 114 37.68 -33.90 -2.48
C ALA A 114 38.33 -32.81 -3.32
N TYR A 115 39.65 -32.68 -3.22
CA TYR A 115 40.44 -31.91 -4.18
C TYR A 115 41.85 -32.49 -4.30
N SER A 116 42.49 -32.21 -5.44
CA SER A 116 43.88 -32.58 -5.70
C SER A 116 44.70 -31.30 -5.95
N ILE A 117 45.70 -31.04 -5.11
CA ILE A 117 46.58 -29.88 -5.24
C ILE A 117 47.97 -30.32 -5.72
N THR A 118 48.51 -29.64 -6.72
CA THR A 118 49.82 -29.97 -7.32
C THR A 118 50.65 -28.71 -7.49
N LEU A 119 51.90 -28.74 -7.02
CA LEU A 119 52.91 -27.76 -7.42
C LEU A 119 53.35 -28.07 -8.86
N ALA A 120 52.77 -27.37 -9.83
CA ALA A 120 52.96 -27.61 -11.25
C ALA A 120 54.29 -27.04 -11.77
N ALA A 121 54.76 -25.92 -11.21
CA ALA A 121 56.09 -25.38 -11.51
C ALA A 121 56.71 -24.66 -10.31
N LEU A 122 58.03 -24.79 -10.17
CA LEU A 122 58.89 -24.00 -9.29
C LEU A 122 60.21 -23.76 -10.04
N ARG A 123 60.36 -22.59 -10.68
CA ARG A 123 61.48 -22.28 -11.59
C ARG A 123 61.65 -20.78 -11.82
N VAL A 124 62.71 -20.37 -12.52
CA VAL A 124 62.85 -18.97 -12.97
C VAL A 124 61.73 -18.63 -13.98
N PRO A 125 61.02 -17.48 -13.84
CA PRO A 125 59.94 -17.10 -14.74
C PRO A 125 60.41 -16.81 -16.16
N ASN A 126 59.82 -17.53 -17.12
CA ASN A 126 59.84 -17.18 -18.53
C ASN A 126 58.79 -16.10 -18.85
N GLU A 127 58.64 -15.72 -20.12
CA GLU A 127 57.70 -14.68 -20.54
C GLU A 127 56.22 -15.05 -20.30
N GLN A 128 55.83 -16.30 -20.57
CA GLN A 128 54.47 -16.79 -20.31
C GLN A 128 54.14 -16.80 -18.82
N ASP A 129 55.10 -17.13 -17.96
CA ASP A 129 54.93 -17.11 -16.51
C ASP A 129 54.70 -15.69 -15.98
N ARG A 130 55.42 -14.70 -16.53
CA ARG A 130 55.24 -13.28 -16.22
C ARG A 130 53.88 -12.78 -16.69
N ALA A 131 53.43 -13.20 -17.88
CA ALA A 131 52.11 -12.90 -18.39
C ALA A 131 50.99 -13.52 -17.52
N ARG A 132 51.12 -14.79 -17.09
CA ARG A 132 50.17 -15.42 -16.14
C ARG A 132 50.08 -14.66 -14.83
N PHE A 133 51.24 -14.31 -14.25
CA PHE A 133 51.31 -13.53 -13.02
C PHE A 133 50.67 -12.15 -13.16
N LEU A 134 50.91 -11.46 -14.28
CA LEU A 134 50.28 -10.17 -14.58
C LEU A 134 48.75 -10.31 -14.71
N ALA A 135 48.26 -11.30 -15.45
CA ALA A 135 46.83 -11.53 -15.64
C ALA A 135 46.10 -11.83 -14.33
N GLN A 136 46.70 -12.63 -13.43
CA GLN A 136 46.15 -12.89 -12.10
C GLN A 136 46.12 -11.62 -11.24
N ASN A 137 47.17 -10.78 -11.28
CA ASN A 137 47.20 -9.54 -10.50
C ASN A 137 46.19 -8.50 -11.01
N GLU A 138 46.01 -8.35 -12.32
CA GLU A 138 44.95 -7.52 -12.91
C GLU A 138 43.56 -8.05 -12.53
N TYR A 139 43.35 -9.37 -12.49
CA TYR A 139 42.12 -9.98 -12.00
C TYR A 139 41.85 -9.67 -10.52
N ILE A 140 42.85 -9.82 -9.63
CA ILE A 140 42.72 -9.53 -8.19
C ILE A 140 42.37 -8.06 -7.98
N ALA A 141 43.14 -7.14 -8.58
CA ALA A 141 42.88 -5.71 -8.46
C ALA A 141 41.50 -5.33 -9.00
N ALA A 142 41.03 -5.98 -10.07
CA ALA A 142 39.68 -5.80 -10.59
C ALA A 142 38.60 -6.33 -9.62
N ALA A 143 38.81 -7.49 -8.98
CA ALA A 143 37.88 -8.05 -8.00
C ALA A 143 37.73 -7.14 -6.78
N ASP A 144 38.83 -6.66 -6.20
CA ASP A 144 38.82 -5.69 -5.09
C ASP A 144 38.04 -4.41 -5.47
N LEU A 145 38.27 -3.89 -6.68
CA LEU A 145 37.59 -2.72 -7.21
C LEU A 145 36.09 -2.96 -7.52
N ALA A 146 35.69 -4.21 -7.77
CA ALA A 146 34.29 -4.58 -8.02
C ALA A 146 33.44 -4.56 -6.73
N GLU A 147 34.05 -4.84 -5.57
CA GLU A 147 33.39 -4.77 -4.26
C GLU A 147 33.19 -3.34 -3.74
N ALA A 148 33.96 -2.38 -4.24
CA ALA A 148 33.87 -0.96 -3.89
C ALA A 148 32.45 -0.38 -4.07
N LYS A 149 32.12 0.75 -3.42
CA LYS A 149 30.79 1.39 -3.57
C LYS A 149 30.74 2.39 -4.70
N GLU A 150 31.90 2.90 -5.08
CA GLU A 150 32.11 4.01 -6.00
C GLU A 150 31.92 3.53 -7.44
N LYS A 151 31.15 4.28 -8.24
CA LYS A 151 30.90 3.95 -9.65
C LYS A 151 32.20 3.87 -10.46
N GLU A 152 33.16 4.74 -10.16
CA GLU A 152 34.45 4.81 -10.83
C GLU A 152 35.32 3.57 -10.56
N SER A 153 35.38 3.11 -9.31
CA SER A 153 36.10 1.88 -8.95
C SER A 153 35.54 0.68 -9.71
N LYS A 154 34.21 0.52 -9.76
CA LYS A 154 33.58 -0.55 -10.54
C LYS A 154 33.83 -0.43 -12.05
N GLN A 155 33.97 0.78 -12.59
CA GLN A 155 34.33 0.95 -14.00
C GLN A 155 35.77 0.48 -14.26
N LYS A 156 36.71 0.82 -13.37
CA LYS A 156 38.11 0.32 -13.40
C LYS A 156 38.19 -1.20 -13.21
N ALA A 157 37.27 -1.79 -12.43
CA ALA A 157 37.15 -3.25 -12.32
C ALA A 157 36.80 -3.91 -13.67
N VAL A 158 35.82 -3.37 -14.41
CA VAL A 158 35.49 -3.86 -15.76
C VAL A 158 36.71 -3.79 -16.68
N GLU A 159 37.45 -2.67 -16.65
CA GLU A 159 38.67 -2.49 -17.46
C GLU A 159 39.80 -3.46 -17.05
N GLY A 160 40.02 -3.70 -15.76
CA GLY A 160 41.01 -4.64 -15.25
C GLY A 160 40.69 -6.09 -15.62
N PHE A 161 39.41 -6.51 -15.47
CA PHE A 161 38.96 -7.81 -15.94
C PHE A 161 39.10 -7.96 -17.46
N GLN A 162 38.82 -6.92 -18.25
CA GLN A 162 39.06 -6.96 -19.70
C GLN A 162 40.53 -7.19 -20.05
N LYS A 163 41.46 -6.48 -19.39
CA LYS A 163 42.91 -6.68 -19.58
C LYS A 163 43.36 -8.08 -19.18
N ALA A 164 42.92 -8.57 -18.01
CA ALA A 164 43.22 -9.92 -17.57
C ALA A 164 42.73 -10.97 -18.59
N ALA A 165 41.51 -10.84 -19.09
CA ALA A 165 40.95 -11.73 -20.12
C ALA A 165 41.72 -11.69 -21.45
N GLU A 166 42.24 -10.53 -21.85
CA GLU A 166 43.07 -10.39 -23.05
C GLU A 166 44.42 -11.08 -22.89
N ILE A 167 45.06 -10.97 -21.72
CA ILE A 167 46.30 -11.70 -21.41
C ILE A 167 46.04 -13.22 -21.34
N TRP A 168 44.97 -13.67 -20.68
CA TRP A 168 44.55 -15.09 -20.66
C TRP A 168 44.32 -15.62 -22.08
N SER A 169 43.72 -14.82 -22.96
CA SER A 169 43.52 -15.19 -24.37
C SER A 169 44.84 -15.35 -25.12
N GLY A 170 45.80 -14.42 -24.91
CA GLY A 170 47.15 -14.51 -25.49
C GLY A 170 47.97 -15.71 -24.99
N LEU A 171 47.64 -16.24 -23.82
CA LEU A 171 48.22 -17.47 -23.25
C LEU A 171 47.53 -18.77 -23.73
N ASN A 172 46.49 -18.66 -24.58
CA ASN A 172 45.57 -19.74 -24.96
C ASN A 172 44.78 -20.34 -23.78
N GLU A 173 44.60 -19.59 -22.68
CA GLU A 173 43.81 -20.00 -21.51
C GLU A 173 42.36 -19.50 -21.65
N SER A 174 41.72 -19.90 -22.75
CA SER A 174 40.40 -19.39 -23.17
C SER A 174 39.28 -19.57 -22.14
N GLY A 175 39.37 -20.57 -21.26
CA GLY A 175 38.40 -20.76 -20.17
C GLY A 175 38.49 -19.66 -19.11
N MET A 176 39.71 -19.33 -18.67
CA MET A 176 39.95 -18.21 -17.75
C MET A 176 39.54 -16.88 -18.39
N ALA A 177 39.82 -16.70 -19.69
CA ALA A 177 39.37 -15.53 -20.43
C ALA A 177 37.83 -15.42 -20.47
N ALA A 178 37.12 -16.51 -20.80
CA ALA A 178 35.66 -16.53 -20.87
C ALA A 178 35.01 -16.20 -19.52
N MET A 179 35.47 -16.83 -18.45
CA MET A 179 34.99 -16.58 -17.08
C MET A 179 35.28 -15.15 -16.63
N THR A 180 36.47 -14.62 -16.91
CA THR A 180 36.83 -13.23 -16.56
C THR A 180 35.96 -12.22 -17.32
N LEU A 181 35.60 -12.50 -18.58
CA LEU A 181 34.67 -11.68 -19.37
C LEU A 181 33.22 -11.75 -18.84
N MET A 182 32.77 -12.89 -18.30
CA MET A 182 31.48 -12.98 -17.60
C MET A 182 31.45 -12.02 -16.40
N LEU A 183 32.48 -12.05 -15.54
CA LEU A 183 32.59 -11.17 -14.37
C LEU A 183 32.66 -9.69 -14.76
N ALA A 184 33.42 -9.34 -15.80
CA ALA A 184 33.43 -7.99 -16.37
C ALA A 184 32.02 -7.57 -16.83
N GLY A 185 31.29 -8.49 -17.48
CA GLY A 185 29.92 -8.29 -17.92
C GLY A 185 28.97 -8.03 -16.76
N ASP A 186 29.05 -8.83 -15.69
CA ASP A 186 28.21 -8.72 -14.48
C ASP A 186 28.41 -7.38 -13.76
N VAL A 187 29.67 -6.95 -13.57
CA VAL A 187 29.99 -5.64 -12.97
C VAL A 187 29.48 -4.51 -13.87
N GLY A 188 29.69 -4.59 -15.19
CA GLY A 188 29.15 -3.63 -16.16
C GLY A 188 27.63 -3.57 -16.16
N ASN A 189 26.95 -4.71 -15.94
CA ASN A 189 25.50 -4.83 -15.93
C ASN A 189 24.95 -4.17 -14.65
N GLY A 190 25.63 -4.36 -13.52
CA GLY A 190 25.39 -3.63 -12.26
C GLY A 190 25.58 -2.11 -12.38
N LEU A 191 26.49 -1.65 -13.24
CA LEU A 191 26.67 -0.24 -13.59
C LEU A 191 25.60 0.32 -14.56
N ARG A 192 24.72 -0.54 -15.08
CA ARG A 192 23.76 -0.29 -16.16
C ARG A 192 24.39 -0.01 -17.54
N ASN A 193 25.65 -0.41 -17.76
CA ASN A 193 26.33 -0.32 -19.05
C ASN A 193 25.95 -1.50 -19.96
N TYR A 194 24.65 -1.70 -20.21
CA TYR A 194 24.11 -2.94 -20.76
C TYR A 194 24.72 -3.36 -22.11
N ASP A 195 25.02 -2.42 -23.00
CA ASP A 195 25.62 -2.74 -24.31
C ASP A 195 27.06 -3.26 -24.18
N GLN A 196 27.85 -2.70 -23.25
CA GLN A 196 29.19 -3.21 -22.93
C GLN A 196 29.11 -4.61 -22.32
N SER A 197 28.16 -4.85 -21.41
CA SER A 197 27.93 -6.18 -20.82
C SER A 197 27.56 -7.22 -21.87
N ILE A 198 26.69 -6.87 -22.82
CA ILE A 198 26.27 -7.76 -23.90
C ILE A 198 27.44 -8.12 -24.83
N ASP A 199 28.34 -7.17 -25.14
CA ASP A 199 29.59 -7.47 -25.86
C ASP A 199 30.46 -8.47 -25.09
N LEU A 200 30.69 -8.20 -23.81
CA LEU A 200 31.50 -9.05 -22.91
C LEU A 200 30.95 -10.48 -22.83
N TYR A 201 29.65 -10.65 -22.61
CA TYR A 201 29.01 -11.97 -22.63
C TYR A 201 29.05 -12.63 -24.02
N THR A 202 28.98 -11.86 -25.10
CA THR A 202 29.07 -12.41 -26.47
C THR A 202 30.50 -12.89 -26.77
N ARG A 203 31.52 -12.18 -26.29
CA ARG A 203 32.92 -12.61 -26.32
C ARG A 203 33.12 -13.89 -25.50
N ALA A 204 32.59 -13.95 -24.28
CA ALA A 204 32.62 -15.15 -23.44
C ALA A 204 31.91 -16.35 -24.10
N LEU A 205 30.71 -16.15 -24.65
CA LEU A 205 29.94 -17.16 -25.39
C LEU A 205 30.74 -17.78 -26.54
N ASN A 206 31.47 -16.96 -27.30
CA ASN A 206 32.27 -17.45 -28.42
C ASN A 206 33.49 -18.27 -27.95
N LEU A 207 34.08 -17.95 -26.80
CA LEU A 207 35.14 -18.74 -26.17
C LEU A 207 34.59 -20.07 -25.60
N TYR A 208 33.43 -20.07 -24.94
CA TYR A 208 32.80 -21.32 -24.49
C TYR A 208 32.44 -22.23 -25.68
N LYS A 209 31.97 -21.67 -26.80
CA LYS A 209 31.75 -22.41 -28.06
C LYS A 209 33.02 -23.06 -28.61
N SER A 210 34.15 -22.35 -28.64
CA SER A 210 35.41 -22.93 -29.15
C SER A 210 36.00 -23.99 -28.21
N LEU A 211 35.69 -23.92 -26.91
CA LEU A 211 36.01 -24.95 -25.92
C LEU A 211 35.05 -26.15 -25.92
N GLY A 212 33.88 -26.03 -26.56
CA GLY A 212 32.81 -27.02 -26.48
C GLY A 212 32.08 -27.05 -25.12
N ASP A 213 32.27 -26.03 -24.27
CA ASP A 213 31.62 -25.94 -22.96
C ASP A 213 30.16 -25.47 -23.12
N ARG A 214 29.28 -26.46 -23.28
CA ARG A 214 27.83 -26.28 -23.38
C ARG A 214 27.23 -25.61 -22.14
N THR A 215 27.82 -25.76 -20.96
CA THR A 215 27.34 -25.14 -19.73
C THR A 215 27.63 -23.64 -19.75
N GLY A 216 28.90 -23.27 -19.97
CA GLY A 216 29.33 -21.88 -20.12
C GLY A 216 28.64 -21.15 -21.28
N GLU A 217 28.39 -21.84 -22.41
CA GLU A 217 27.57 -21.31 -23.49
C GLU A 217 26.16 -20.92 -23.03
N SER A 218 25.50 -21.79 -22.26
CA SER A 218 24.17 -21.51 -21.73
C SER A 218 24.17 -20.34 -20.75
N ASP A 219 25.20 -20.19 -19.93
CA ASP A 219 25.27 -19.12 -18.93
C ASP A 219 25.58 -17.76 -19.56
N ALA A 220 26.48 -17.73 -20.56
CA ALA A 220 26.72 -16.53 -21.34
C ALA A 220 25.48 -16.07 -22.13
N LEU A 221 24.73 -17.02 -22.74
CA LEU A 221 23.45 -16.73 -23.38
C LEU A 221 22.42 -16.18 -22.38
N ARG A 222 22.33 -16.77 -21.19
CA ARG A 222 21.41 -16.34 -20.13
C ARG A 222 21.73 -14.93 -19.63
N ALA A 223 23.00 -14.65 -19.32
CA ALA A 223 23.45 -13.34 -18.84
C ALA A 223 23.22 -12.24 -19.90
N ALA A 224 23.54 -12.53 -21.18
CA ALA A 224 23.21 -11.66 -22.30
C ALA A 224 21.68 -11.43 -22.42
N GLY A 225 20.87 -12.47 -22.24
CA GLY A 225 19.41 -12.37 -22.20
C GLY A 225 18.91 -11.42 -21.08
N GLN A 226 19.44 -11.57 -19.86
CA GLN A 226 19.11 -10.69 -18.73
C GLN A 226 19.49 -9.21 -19.03
N SER A 227 20.66 -8.95 -19.62
CA SER A 227 21.05 -7.58 -20.02
C SER A 227 20.23 -7.04 -21.20
N TYR A 228 19.82 -7.89 -22.15
CA TYR A 228 18.86 -7.49 -23.20
C TYR A 228 17.52 -7.07 -22.58
N SER A 229 17.00 -7.81 -21.59
CA SER A 229 15.77 -7.42 -20.87
C SER A 229 15.96 -6.12 -20.10
N SER A 230 17.06 -5.98 -19.37
CA SER A 230 17.38 -4.79 -18.57
C SER A 230 17.56 -3.52 -19.41
N SER A 231 17.99 -3.67 -20.67
CA SER A 231 18.05 -2.60 -21.68
C SER A 231 16.74 -2.38 -22.46
N GLY A 232 15.66 -3.08 -22.10
CA GLY A 232 14.33 -2.95 -22.71
C GLY A 232 14.13 -3.72 -24.01
N ARG A 233 15.13 -4.47 -24.49
CA ARG A 233 15.10 -5.27 -25.73
C ARG A 233 14.57 -6.69 -25.44
N LYS A 234 13.34 -6.76 -24.94
CA LYS A 234 12.72 -7.97 -24.37
C LYS A 234 12.59 -9.12 -25.37
N GLU A 235 12.33 -8.85 -26.64
CA GLU A 235 12.21 -9.86 -27.69
C GLU A 235 13.55 -10.58 -27.92
N LYS A 236 14.66 -9.83 -27.95
CA LYS A 236 16.02 -10.41 -28.02
C LYS A 236 16.33 -11.23 -26.76
N ALA A 237 15.91 -10.74 -25.59
CA ALA A 237 16.09 -11.46 -24.34
C ALA A 237 15.41 -12.85 -24.36
N VAL A 238 14.18 -12.93 -24.89
CA VAL A 238 13.49 -14.21 -25.11
C VAL A 238 14.30 -15.11 -26.03
N THR A 239 14.76 -14.63 -27.19
CA THR A 239 15.55 -15.45 -28.13
C THR A 239 16.82 -16.03 -27.48
N TYR A 240 17.55 -15.24 -26.70
CA TYR A 240 18.78 -15.70 -26.03
C TYR A 240 18.48 -16.73 -24.92
N LEU A 241 17.41 -16.53 -24.15
CA LEU A 241 17.01 -17.48 -23.11
C LEU A 241 16.38 -18.76 -23.69
N GLU A 242 15.65 -18.70 -24.80
CA GLU A 242 15.17 -19.91 -25.51
C GLU A 242 16.34 -20.74 -26.03
N GLN A 243 17.41 -20.11 -26.52
CA GLN A 243 18.67 -20.80 -26.86
C GLN A 243 19.30 -21.44 -25.62
N ALA A 244 19.49 -20.70 -24.52
CA ALA A 244 20.02 -21.24 -23.26
C ALA A 244 19.20 -22.45 -22.75
N LEU A 245 17.86 -22.34 -22.77
CA LEU A 245 16.95 -23.41 -22.36
C LEU A 245 17.09 -24.66 -23.22
N SER A 246 17.29 -24.50 -24.53
CA SER A 246 17.55 -25.61 -25.45
C SER A 246 18.84 -26.36 -25.08
N ILE A 247 19.90 -25.64 -24.71
CA ILE A 247 21.16 -26.25 -24.26
C ILE A 247 20.97 -26.98 -22.93
N ARG A 248 20.33 -26.36 -21.92
CA ARG A 248 20.09 -27.00 -20.62
C ARG A 248 19.19 -28.24 -20.72
N ARG A 249 18.25 -28.28 -21.67
CA ARG A 249 17.47 -29.49 -22.01
C ARG A 249 18.32 -30.58 -22.62
N ALA A 250 19.21 -30.25 -23.55
CA ALA A 250 20.13 -31.22 -24.17
C ALA A 250 21.14 -31.84 -23.17
N LEU A 251 21.40 -31.14 -22.05
CA LEU A 251 22.25 -31.61 -20.95
C LEU A 251 21.48 -32.36 -19.83
N ASP A 252 20.15 -32.51 -19.92
CA ASP A 252 19.23 -32.91 -18.83
C ASP A 252 19.44 -32.14 -17.49
N ASP A 253 19.97 -30.92 -17.58
CA ASP A 253 20.18 -30.07 -16.41
C ASP A 253 18.86 -29.41 -15.99
N ARG A 254 18.18 -30.02 -15.03
CA ARG A 254 16.88 -29.55 -14.53
C ARG A 254 16.95 -28.26 -13.72
N GLU A 255 18.05 -28.03 -13.00
CA GLU A 255 18.20 -26.80 -12.21
C GLU A 255 18.50 -25.62 -13.13
N GLY A 256 19.41 -25.79 -14.10
CA GLY A 256 19.68 -24.80 -15.14
C GLY A 256 18.45 -24.50 -16.01
N GLN A 257 17.62 -25.51 -16.33
CA GLN A 257 16.32 -25.30 -16.95
C GLN A 257 15.39 -24.45 -16.07
N GLY A 258 15.30 -24.74 -14.77
CA GLY A 258 14.50 -23.96 -13.81
C GLY A 258 14.99 -22.50 -13.65
N ASP A 259 16.29 -22.26 -13.79
CA ASP A 259 16.93 -20.95 -13.82
C ASP A 259 16.55 -20.13 -15.06
N VAL A 260 16.71 -20.72 -16.25
CA VAL A 260 16.34 -20.03 -17.51
C VAL A 260 14.83 -19.83 -17.63
N LEU A 261 14.01 -20.79 -17.20
CA LEU A 261 12.55 -20.65 -17.17
C LEU A 261 12.10 -19.54 -16.20
N ASN A 262 12.72 -19.43 -15.02
CA ASN A 262 12.41 -18.33 -14.11
C ASN A 262 12.63 -16.96 -14.77
N ASP A 263 13.72 -16.80 -15.52
CA ASP A 263 14.07 -15.53 -16.15
C ASP A 263 13.16 -15.23 -17.37
N LEU A 264 12.80 -16.25 -18.16
CA LEU A 264 11.73 -16.15 -19.17
C LEU A 264 10.39 -15.73 -18.56
N GLY A 265 10.03 -16.28 -17.39
CA GLY A 265 8.82 -15.92 -16.66
C GLY A 265 8.79 -14.45 -16.23
N VAL A 266 9.95 -13.87 -15.89
CA VAL A 266 10.07 -12.43 -15.60
C VAL A 266 9.78 -11.62 -16.87
N ILE A 267 10.40 -11.99 -17.99
CA ILE A 267 10.25 -11.24 -19.25
C ILE A 267 8.82 -11.31 -19.78
N TYR A 268 8.17 -12.48 -19.77
CA TYR A 268 6.76 -12.58 -20.19
C TYR A 268 5.83 -11.79 -19.27
N PHE A 269 6.10 -11.74 -17.96
CA PHE A 269 5.35 -10.88 -17.05
C PHE A 269 5.54 -9.40 -17.38
N GLU A 270 6.77 -8.97 -17.67
CA GLU A 270 7.09 -7.60 -18.10
C GLU A 270 6.62 -7.24 -19.51
N LEU A 271 6.33 -8.23 -20.36
CA LEU A 271 5.64 -8.07 -21.66
C LEU A 271 4.11 -8.02 -21.50
N GLY A 272 3.58 -8.29 -20.30
CA GLY A 272 2.15 -8.32 -20.02
C GLY A 272 1.47 -9.67 -20.26
N ASP A 273 2.18 -10.69 -20.76
CA ASP A 273 1.66 -12.06 -20.91
C ASP A 273 1.71 -12.81 -19.57
N LYS A 274 0.84 -12.36 -18.65
CA LYS A 274 0.69 -12.90 -17.30
C LYS A 274 0.30 -14.39 -17.29
N ARG A 275 -0.41 -14.86 -18.32
CA ARG A 275 -0.83 -16.27 -18.44
C ARG A 275 0.34 -17.18 -18.80
N ARG A 276 1.17 -16.78 -19.78
CA ARG A 276 2.38 -17.52 -20.14
C ARG A 276 3.43 -17.45 -19.04
N ALA A 277 3.61 -16.29 -18.40
CA ALA A 277 4.46 -16.15 -17.22
C ALA A 277 4.08 -17.14 -16.10
N ARG A 278 2.78 -17.27 -15.78
CA ARG A 278 2.28 -18.24 -14.79
C ARG A 278 2.70 -19.67 -15.14
N SER A 279 2.40 -20.12 -16.37
CA SER A 279 2.72 -21.48 -16.85
C SER A 279 4.22 -21.78 -16.84
N ILE A 280 5.05 -20.79 -17.18
CA ILE A 280 6.52 -20.92 -17.18
C ILE A 280 7.07 -21.01 -15.75
N TYR A 281 6.55 -20.23 -14.80
CA TYR A 281 6.93 -20.35 -13.39
C TYR A 281 6.45 -21.67 -12.77
N GLU A 282 5.28 -22.18 -13.16
CA GLU A 282 4.79 -23.49 -12.74
C GLU A 282 5.74 -24.61 -13.24
N GLN A 283 6.12 -24.60 -14.53
CA GLN A 283 7.14 -25.51 -15.07
C GLN A 283 8.51 -25.40 -14.36
N ALA A 284 8.95 -24.19 -14.00
CA ALA A 284 10.19 -24.01 -13.25
C ALA A 284 10.11 -24.59 -11.83
N LEU A 285 8.95 -24.53 -11.16
CA LEU A 285 8.75 -25.12 -9.84
C LEU A 285 8.69 -26.65 -9.85
N ASP A 286 8.29 -27.27 -10.95
CA ASP A 286 8.28 -28.73 -11.09
C ASP A 286 9.69 -29.31 -11.31
N LEU A 287 10.58 -28.53 -11.93
CA LEU A 287 11.96 -28.95 -12.22
C LEU A 287 12.93 -28.78 -11.05
N ARG A 288 12.81 -27.68 -10.29
CA ARG A 288 13.74 -27.35 -9.20
C ARG A 288 13.58 -28.25 -7.97
N LYS A 289 14.67 -28.80 -7.49
CA LYS A 289 14.81 -29.39 -6.15
C LYS A 289 15.43 -28.40 -5.16
N ASP A 290 16.16 -27.42 -5.65
CA ASP A 290 16.84 -26.40 -4.84
C ASP A 290 15.84 -25.50 -4.06
N GLN A 291 16.06 -25.29 -2.77
CA GLN A 291 15.11 -24.52 -1.95
C GLN A 291 15.13 -23.01 -2.24
N ARG A 292 16.23 -22.45 -2.74
CA ARG A 292 16.47 -21.00 -2.86
C ARG A 292 15.89 -20.45 -4.16
N GLY A 293 16.08 -21.16 -5.27
CA GLY A 293 15.43 -20.93 -6.55
C GLY A 293 13.93 -21.18 -6.46
N ARG A 294 13.48 -22.29 -5.84
CA ARG A 294 12.04 -22.52 -5.58
C ARG A 294 11.37 -21.33 -4.89
N VAL A 295 11.96 -20.82 -3.81
CA VAL A 295 11.47 -19.63 -3.08
C VAL A 295 11.45 -18.37 -3.95
N THR A 296 12.41 -18.21 -4.85
CA THR A 296 12.47 -17.07 -5.79
C THR A 296 11.38 -17.16 -6.85
N THR A 297 11.22 -18.32 -7.48
CA THR A 297 10.17 -18.61 -8.45
C THR A 297 8.77 -18.51 -7.82
N MET A 298 8.57 -19.01 -6.59
CA MET A 298 7.32 -18.82 -5.82
C MET A 298 7.00 -17.34 -5.59
N ALA A 299 7.99 -16.53 -5.19
CA ALA A 299 7.78 -15.09 -4.98
C ALA A 299 7.38 -14.36 -6.28
N ASN A 300 7.96 -14.77 -7.40
CA ASN A 300 7.63 -14.23 -8.72
C ASN A 300 6.21 -14.64 -9.15
N LEU A 301 5.86 -15.92 -9.00
CA LEU A 301 4.53 -16.47 -9.25
C LEU A 301 3.45 -15.82 -8.37
N GLY A 302 3.77 -15.52 -7.10
CA GLY A 302 2.89 -14.76 -6.20
C GLY A 302 2.55 -13.37 -6.74
N ARG A 303 3.52 -12.66 -7.34
CA ARG A 303 3.25 -11.38 -8.01
C ARG A 303 2.39 -11.57 -9.27
N VAL A 304 2.61 -12.62 -10.06
CA VAL A 304 1.76 -12.95 -11.23
C VAL A 304 0.30 -13.19 -10.82
N TYR A 305 0.06 -13.99 -9.77
CA TYR A 305 -1.29 -14.25 -9.27
C TYR A 305 -2.01 -12.97 -8.83
N ARG A 306 -1.32 -12.09 -8.11
CA ARG A 306 -1.84 -10.77 -7.72
C ARG A 306 -2.24 -9.94 -8.94
N ASP A 307 -1.37 -9.89 -9.94
CA ASP A 307 -1.59 -9.15 -11.18
C ASP A 307 -2.63 -9.76 -12.13
N LEU A 308 -3.03 -11.01 -11.91
CA LEU A 308 -4.19 -11.67 -12.53
C LEU A 308 -5.51 -11.43 -11.75
N GLY A 309 -5.47 -10.70 -10.62
CA GLY A 309 -6.62 -10.50 -9.72
C GLY A 309 -6.81 -11.61 -8.68
N GLU A 310 -5.97 -12.65 -8.70
CA GLU A 310 -6.02 -13.78 -7.77
C GLU A 310 -5.29 -13.48 -6.44
N SER A 311 -5.50 -12.28 -5.88
CA SER A 311 -4.73 -11.73 -4.75
C SER A 311 -4.74 -12.61 -3.49
N ARG A 312 -5.75 -13.45 -3.29
CA ARG A 312 -5.74 -14.46 -2.19
C ARG A 312 -4.73 -15.58 -2.38
N LYS A 313 -4.53 -16.08 -3.61
CA LYS A 313 -3.46 -17.04 -3.91
C LYS A 313 -2.10 -16.38 -3.72
N ALA A 314 -1.97 -15.12 -4.14
CA ALA A 314 -0.76 -14.32 -3.90
C ALA A 314 -0.44 -14.18 -2.41
N ILE A 315 -1.43 -13.86 -1.55
CA ILE A 315 -1.25 -13.80 -0.09
C ILE A 315 -0.71 -15.13 0.44
N LYS A 316 -1.34 -16.27 0.11
CA LYS A 316 -0.89 -17.59 0.57
C LYS A 316 0.55 -17.89 0.15
N ILE A 317 0.84 -17.74 -1.14
CA ILE A 317 2.19 -17.98 -1.69
C ILE A 317 3.24 -17.08 -1.02
N GLN A 318 2.92 -15.81 -0.77
CA GLN A 318 3.87 -14.88 -0.14
C GLN A 318 4.03 -15.11 1.36
N GLN A 319 3.02 -15.67 2.05
CA GLN A 319 3.17 -16.17 3.44
C GLN A 319 4.14 -17.36 3.50
N ASP A 320 4.01 -18.31 2.57
CA ASP A 320 4.91 -19.46 2.46
C ASP A 320 6.35 -19.00 2.14
N VAL A 321 6.51 -18.12 1.14
CA VAL A 321 7.79 -17.48 0.78
C VAL A 321 8.42 -16.75 1.97
N LEU A 322 7.62 -16.02 2.76
CA LEU A 322 8.10 -15.31 3.95
C LEU A 322 8.65 -16.29 5.02
N SER A 323 7.95 -17.40 5.27
CA SER A 323 8.39 -18.44 6.19
C SER A 323 9.69 -19.10 5.74
N LEU A 324 9.79 -19.44 4.45
CA LEU A 324 10.96 -20.07 3.86
C LEU A 324 12.17 -19.11 3.86
N ARG A 325 11.99 -17.83 3.53
CA ARG A 325 13.07 -16.83 3.58
C ARG A 325 13.61 -16.58 4.98
N ARG A 326 12.75 -16.63 6.02
CA ARG A 326 13.20 -16.62 7.43
C ARG A 326 14.05 -17.84 7.76
N THR A 327 13.63 -19.02 7.32
CA THR A 327 14.37 -20.28 7.52
C THR A 327 15.74 -20.24 6.83
N LEU A 328 15.80 -19.69 5.61
CA LEU A 328 17.03 -19.45 4.85
C LEU A 328 17.85 -18.24 5.35
N LYS A 329 17.37 -17.50 6.37
CA LYS A 329 17.97 -16.26 6.91
C LYS A 329 18.15 -15.13 5.87
N ASP A 330 17.41 -15.17 4.76
CA ASP A 330 17.42 -14.13 3.72
C ASP A 330 16.59 -12.91 4.17
N ARG A 331 17.25 -11.96 4.85
CA ARG A 331 16.62 -10.71 5.33
C ARG A 331 16.14 -9.79 4.21
N ALA A 332 16.90 -9.69 3.10
CA ALA A 332 16.51 -8.85 1.96
C ALA A 332 15.29 -9.46 1.22
N GLY A 333 15.21 -10.78 1.15
CA GLY A 333 14.01 -11.49 0.74
C GLY A 333 12.85 -11.34 1.75
N GLU A 334 13.11 -11.38 3.05
CA GLU A 334 12.07 -11.21 4.08
C GLU A 334 11.35 -9.87 3.91
N ALA A 335 12.10 -8.77 3.74
CA ALA A 335 11.55 -7.46 3.45
C ALA A 335 10.74 -7.45 2.14
N ARG A 336 11.27 -7.99 1.04
CA ARG A 336 10.55 -8.08 -0.25
C ARG A 336 9.25 -8.87 -0.16
N ALA A 337 9.23 -9.98 0.57
CA ALA A 337 8.02 -10.80 0.76
C ALA A 337 6.95 -10.06 1.59
N LEU A 338 7.37 -9.30 2.61
CA LEU A 338 6.49 -8.42 3.38
C LEU A 338 5.92 -7.27 2.52
N THR A 339 6.71 -6.69 1.60
CA THR A 339 6.21 -5.69 0.64
C THR A 339 5.24 -6.29 -0.36
N ASP A 340 5.51 -7.49 -0.90
CA ASP A 340 4.59 -8.20 -1.79
C ASP A 340 3.28 -8.60 -1.09
N LEU A 341 3.34 -9.02 0.20
CA LEU A 341 2.16 -9.20 1.06
C LEU A 341 1.41 -7.88 1.28
N GLY A 342 2.14 -6.78 1.52
CA GLY A 342 1.56 -5.44 1.67
C GLY A 342 0.69 -5.06 0.47
N ASN A 343 1.21 -5.23 -0.75
CA ASN A 343 0.46 -5.04 -1.98
C ASN A 343 -0.74 -5.99 -2.09
N ALA A 344 -0.55 -7.29 -1.84
CA ALA A 344 -1.64 -8.26 -2.00
C ALA A 344 -2.79 -8.04 -1.01
N TYR A 345 -2.51 -7.63 0.24
CA TYR A 345 -3.54 -7.21 1.19
C TYR A 345 -4.23 -5.91 0.74
N ALA A 346 -3.48 -4.92 0.24
CA ALA A 346 -4.05 -3.69 -0.31
C ALA A 346 -5.04 -3.97 -1.46
N ASP A 347 -4.69 -4.88 -2.38
CA ASP A 347 -5.54 -5.27 -3.50
C ASP A 347 -6.83 -5.98 -3.04
N THR A 348 -6.82 -6.65 -1.87
CA THR A 348 -8.03 -7.20 -1.23
C THR A 348 -8.83 -6.20 -0.38
N GLY A 349 -8.29 -4.99 -0.14
CA GLY A 349 -8.86 -3.98 0.75
C GLY A 349 -8.51 -4.12 2.23
N ASP A 350 -7.64 -5.07 2.59
CA ASP A 350 -7.16 -5.33 3.95
C ASP A 350 -6.09 -4.29 4.39
N VAL A 351 -6.44 -2.99 4.35
CA VAL A 351 -5.46 -1.88 4.47
C VAL A 351 -4.62 -1.96 5.75
N GLN A 352 -5.18 -2.40 6.88
CA GLN A 352 -4.40 -2.57 8.11
C GLN A 352 -3.29 -3.62 7.94
N LYS A 353 -3.61 -4.82 7.44
CA LYS A 353 -2.60 -5.87 7.22
C LYS A 353 -1.58 -5.45 6.17
N ALA A 354 -2.00 -4.63 5.20
CA ALA A 354 -1.10 -4.03 4.22
C ALA A 354 -0.07 -3.11 4.90
N LEU A 355 -0.53 -2.11 5.68
CA LEU A 355 0.32 -1.19 6.42
C LEU A 355 1.21 -1.92 7.44
N ASP A 356 0.68 -2.87 8.22
CA ASP A 356 1.47 -3.68 9.16
C ASP A 356 2.61 -4.44 8.46
N SER A 357 2.33 -5.02 7.27
CA SER A 357 3.33 -5.75 6.48
C SER A 357 4.40 -4.81 5.93
N LEU A 358 4.00 -3.65 5.41
CA LEU A 358 4.91 -2.63 4.89
C LEU A 358 5.76 -2.01 5.99
N SER A 359 5.19 -1.68 7.16
CA SER A 359 5.95 -1.20 8.32
C SER A 359 7.00 -2.22 8.75
N ARG A 360 6.66 -3.51 8.82
CA ARG A 360 7.62 -4.58 9.11
C ARG A 360 8.71 -4.69 8.05
N ALA A 361 8.36 -4.58 6.76
CA ALA A 361 9.35 -4.52 5.68
C ALA A 361 10.34 -3.35 5.89
N LEU A 362 9.83 -2.15 6.21
CA LEU A 362 10.63 -0.95 6.46
C LEU A 362 11.54 -1.06 7.70
N THR A 363 11.16 -1.84 8.73
CA THR A 363 12.07 -2.12 9.86
C THR A 363 13.28 -2.98 9.47
N ILE A 364 13.14 -3.81 8.42
CA ILE A 364 14.22 -4.68 7.93
C ILE A 364 15.03 -3.96 6.85
N GLN A 365 14.36 -3.27 5.93
CA GLN A 365 14.99 -2.56 4.81
C GLN A 365 14.18 -1.33 4.38
N LYS A 366 14.81 -0.15 4.45
CA LYS A 366 14.27 1.10 3.93
C LYS A 366 14.30 1.12 2.40
N ALA A 367 13.25 0.59 1.76
CA ALA A 367 13.12 0.52 0.31
C ALA A 367 12.18 1.61 -0.24
N PRO A 368 12.56 2.38 -1.27
CA PRO A 368 11.75 3.48 -1.81
C PRO A 368 10.37 3.02 -2.30
N SER A 369 10.28 1.83 -2.89
CA SER A 369 9.01 1.24 -3.34
C SER A 369 8.06 0.96 -2.18
N THR A 370 8.58 0.52 -1.04
CA THR A 370 7.77 0.18 0.14
C THR A 370 7.21 1.45 0.79
N TYR A 371 8.01 2.51 0.83
CA TYR A 371 7.55 3.85 1.20
C TYR A 371 6.49 4.39 0.22
N ALA A 372 6.68 4.26 -1.10
CA ALA A 372 5.71 4.72 -2.09
C ALA A 372 4.35 4.00 -1.98
N ILE A 373 4.36 2.67 -1.79
CA ILE A 373 3.13 1.89 -1.54
C ILE A 373 2.45 2.35 -0.24
N SER A 374 3.22 2.55 0.84
CA SER A 374 2.68 3.03 2.12
C SER A 374 2.05 4.41 1.98
N GLY A 375 2.72 5.36 1.31
CA GLY A 375 2.20 6.69 1.04
C GLY A 375 0.92 6.68 0.21
N ARG A 376 0.81 5.80 -0.80
CA ARG A 376 -0.43 5.58 -1.56
C ARG A 376 -1.56 5.02 -0.69
N LEU A 377 -1.27 4.14 0.27
CA LEU A 377 -2.28 3.61 1.19
C LEU A 377 -2.77 4.68 2.16
N TYR A 378 -1.86 5.46 2.75
CA TYR A 378 -2.22 6.61 3.60
C TYR A 378 -3.04 7.66 2.82
N TYR A 379 -2.72 7.92 1.55
CA TYR A 379 -3.56 8.76 0.68
C TYR A 379 -4.97 8.19 0.49
N LEU A 380 -5.10 6.89 0.19
CA LEU A 380 -6.39 6.23 -0.09
C LEU A 380 -7.34 6.20 1.11
N ILE A 381 -6.84 6.46 2.32
CA ILE A 381 -7.61 6.42 3.56
C ILE A 381 -7.80 7.80 4.23
N GLY A 382 -7.25 8.88 3.67
CA GLY A 382 -7.41 10.27 4.18
C GLY A 382 -6.24 10.81 5.00
N ALA A 383 -5.33 9.95 5.46
CA ALA A 383 -4.14 10.31 6.25
C ALA A 383 -3.07 11.05 5.40
N HIS A 384 -3.31 12.32 5.11
CA HIS A 384 -2.53 13.10 4.15
C HIS A 384 -1.10 13.43 4.62
N ASP A 385 -0.88 13.65 5.92
CA ASP A 385 0.45 13.95 6.47
C ASP A 385 1.37 12.71 6.46
N GLU A 386 0.86 11.56 6.90
CA GLU A 386 1.56 10.27 6.76
C GLU A 386 1.83 9.93 5.30
N ALA A 387 0.89 10.25 4.39
CA ALA A 387 1.08 10.05 2.97
C ALA A 387 2.28 10.85 2.45
N LEU A 388 2.31 12.17 2.66
CA LEU A 388 3.41 13.03 2.23
C LEU A 388 4.75 12.59 2.85
N LYS A 389 4.79 12.32 4.16
CA LYS A 389 6.00 11.85 4.84
C LYS A 389 6.59 10.56 4.24
N ASN A 390 5.74 9.61 3.85
CA ASN A 390 6.17 8.38 3.18
C ASN A 390 6.61 8.66 1.73
N LEU A 391 5.90 9.53 1.01
CA LEU A 391 6.22 9.87 -0.38
C LEU A 391 7.53 10.66 -0.51
N ASP A 392 7.82 11.56 0.42
CA ASP A 392 9.09 12.31 0.46
C ASP A 392 10.29 11.38 0.69
N GLU A 393 10.19 10.44 1.63
CA GLU A 393 11.25 9.45 1.86
C GLU A 393 11.39 8.48 0.67
N ALA A 394 10.28 8.10 0.02
CA ALA A 394 10.31 7.35 -1.24
C ALA A 394 11.04 8.11 -2.34
N MET A 395 10.72 9.39 -2.58
CA MET A 395 11.38 10.23 -3.59
C MET A 395 12.86 10.42 -3.29
N ARG A 396 13.21 10.71 -2.02
CA ARG A 396 14.60 10.89 -1.58
C ARG A 396 15.44 9.63 -1.83
N LEU A 397 14.95 8.47 -1.40
CA LEU A 397 15.62 7.19 -1.62
C LEU A 397 15.66 6.81 -3.11
N ALA A 398 14.57 7.02 -3.85
CA ALA A 398 14.50 6.74 -5.28
C ALA A 398 15.52 7.57 -6.09
N ARG A 399 15.66 8.86 -5.78
CA ARG A 399 16.69 9.75 -6.35
C ARG A 399 18.10 9.23 -6.07
N SER A 400 18.41 8.88 -4.81
CA SER A 400 19.73 8.34 -4.45
C SER A 400 20.06 7.00 -5.12
N ALA A 401 19.04 6.19 -5.43
CA ALA A 401 19.18 4.90 -6.10
C ALA A 401 19.07 4.98 -7.65
N GLY A 402 18.90 6.18 -8.21
CA GLY A 402 18.63 6.36 -9.65
C GLY A 402 17.39 5.58 -10.13
N ASN A 403 16.39 5.40 -9.26
CA ASN A 403 15.15 4.68 -9.55
C ASN A 403 14.04 5.66 -9.94
N ARG A 404 14.14 6.17 -11.17
CA ARG A 404 13.21 7.16 -11.73
C ARG A 404 11.75 6.66 -11.78
N THR A 405 11.51 5.36 -11.89
CA THR A 405 10.15 4.79 -11.91
C THR A 405 9.44 4.92 -10.57
N VAL A 406 10.14 4.69 -9.45
CA VAL A 406 9.54 4.87 -8.11
C VAL A 406 9.43 6.36 -7.75
N GLU A 407 10.37 7.19 -8.18
CA GLU A 407 10.25 8.66 -8.05
C GLU A 407 9.00 9.17 -8.78
N LEU A 408 8.74 8.67 -10.00
CA LEU A 408 7.55 9.00 -10.80
C LEU A 408 6.24 8.57 -10.12
N ASP A 409 6.16 7.35 -9.58
CA ASP A 409 4.98 6.87 -8.84
C ASP A 409 4.72 7.71 -7.58
N ALA A 410 5.79 8.07 -6.87
CA ALA A 410 5.71 8.90 -5.67
C ALA A 410 5.27 10.34 -5.97
N LEU A 411 5.83 11.00 -6.99
CA LEU A 411 5.41 12.33 -7.45
C LEU A 411 3.95 12.34 -7.92
N ASN A 412 3.56 11.34 -8.73
CA ASN A 412 2.18 11.17 -9.17
C ASN A 412 1.22 11.02 -7.99
N THR A 413 1.58 10.22 -6.97
CA THR A 413 0.77 10.06 -5.76
C THR A 413 0.76 11.34 -4.91
N ALA A 414 1.87 12.06 -4.78
CA ALA A 414 1.94 13.33 -4.05
C ALA A 414 1.05 14.40 -4.69
N SER A 415 0.97 14.46 -6.02
CA SER A 415 0.04 15.36 -6.71
C SER A 415 -1.43 15.11 -6.33
N LEU A 416 -1.79 13.85 -6.06
CA LEU A 416 -3.13 13.47 -5.63
C LEU A 416 -3.41 13.83 -4.17
N VAL A 417 -2.39 13.77 -3.30
CA VAL A 417 -2.49 14.24 -1.92
C VAL A 417 -2.68 15.75 -1.89
N TYR A 418 -1.83 16.51 -2.59
CA TYR A 418 -1.93 17.97 -2.65
C TYR A 418 -3.25 18.47 -3.27
N TRP A 419 -3.75 17.78 -4.30
CA TRP A 419 -5.10 18.01 -4.83
C TRP A 419 -6.22 17.77 -3.80
N SER A 420 -6.03 16.85 -2.85
CA SER A 420 -7.00 16.47 -1.82
C SER A 420 -7.00 17.42 -0.61
N ILE A 421 -5.90 18.15 -0.38
CA ILE A 421 -5.79 19.22 0.64
C ILE A 421 -5.89 20.64 0.04
N PRO A 422 -6.69 20.81 -1.05
CA PRO A 422 -6.70 21.97 -1.95
C PRO A 422 -5.42 22.78 -2.25
N ASP A 423 -4.20 22.24 -2.07
CA ASP A 423 -2.96 22.89 -2.51
C ASP A 423 -2.71 22.59 -4.00
N TYR A 424 -3.53 23.23 -4.84
CA TYR A 424 -3.46 23.06 -6.30
C TYR A 424 -2.12 23.51 -6.88
N LYS A 425 -1.40 24.42 -6.21
CA LYS A 425 -0.08 24.88 -6.65
C LYS A 425 0.94 23.75 -6.52
N ARG A 426 1.08 23.16 -5.33
CA ARG A 426 2.00 22.02 -5.14
C ARG A 426 1.57 20.80 -5.94
N ALA A 427 0.27 20.59 -6.14
CA ALA A 427 -0.22 19.53 -7.01
C ALA A 427 0.33 19.68 -8.45
N ILE A 428 0.31 20.89 -9.02
CA ILE A 428 0.90 21.20 -10.33
C ILE A 428 2.42 21.04 -10.30
N GLU A 429 3.13 21.57 -9.28
CA GLU A 429 4.59 21.42 -9.15
C GLU A 429 5.04 19.95 -9.16
N MET A 430 4.28 19.05 -8.52
CA MET A 430 4.56 17.60 -8.56
C MET A 430 4.32 17.00 -9.95
N LEU A 431 3.26 17.40 -10.66
CA LEU A 431 2.95 16.93 -12.02
C LEU A 431 3.99 17.43 -13.05
N ASP A 432 4.41 18.70 -12.95
CA ASP A 432 5.43 19.31 -13.79
C ASP A 432 6.79 18.63 -13.61
N THR A 433 7.11 18.18 -12.40
CA THR A 433 8.32 17.38 -12.11
C THR A 433 8.19 15.95 -12.65
N ALA A 434 7.00 15.35 -12.59
CA ALA A 434 6.75 13.97 -13.00
C ALA A 434 6.72 13.76 -14.53
N LEU A 435 6.14 14.70 -15.28
CA LEU A 435 5.89 14.51 -16.71
C LEU A 435 7.17 14.34 -17.57
N PRO A 436 8.27 15.09 -17.35
CA PRO A 436 9.54 14.86 -18.04
C PRO A 436 10.12 13.46 -17.73
N ILE A 437 9.98 12.98 -16.49
CA ILE A 437 10.45 11.64 -16.09
C ILE A 437 9.61 10.57 -16.80
N ALA A 438 8.29 10.73 -16.87
CA ALA A 438 7.41 9.81 -17.59
C ALA A 438 7.81 9.69 -19.08
N ARG A 439 8.05 10.83 -19.75
CA ARG A 439 8.51 10.88 -21.14
C ARG A 439 9.90 10.25 -21.33
N GLN A 440 10.85 10.54 -20.44
CA GLN A 440 12.20 9.95 -20.48
C GLN A 440 12.14 8.41 -20.38
N LEU A 441 11.27 7.88 -19.52
CA LEU A 441 11.05 6.45 -19.34
C LEU A 441 10.14 5.83 -20.43
N LYS A 442 9.63 6.63 -21.38
CA LYS A 442 8.58 6.24 -22.35
C LYS A 442 7.35 5.60 -21.66
N ALA A 443 7.06 6.06 -20.45
CA ALA A 443 6.07 5.47 -19.55
C ALA A 443 4.66 6.00 -19.87
N ARG A 444 4.14 5.63 -21.05
CA ARG A 444 2.85 6.09 -21.61
C ARG A 444 1.67 5.98 -20.62
N SER A 445 1.62 4.91 -19.82
CA SER A 445 0.61 4.75 -18.76
C SER A 445 0.68 5.84 -17.68
N PHE A 446 1.88 6.28 -17.29
CA PHE A 446 2.07 7.39 -16.36
C PHE A 446 1.79 8.73 -17.01
N GLU A 447 2.25 8.97 -18.25
CA GLU A 447 1.92 10.21 -18.99
C GLU A 447 0.42 10.46 -19.00
N ALA A 448 -0.38 9.42 -19.31
CA ALA A 448 -1.82 9.54 -19.34
C ALA A 448 -2.47 9.74 -17.96
N ALA A 449 -1.93 9.11 -16.91
CA ALA A 449 -2.36 9.33 -15.54
C ALA A 449 -2.10 10.77 -15.08
N LEU A 450 -0.91 11.31 -15.40
CA LEU A 450 -0.54 12.70 -15.11
C LEU A 450 -1.45 13.69 -15.84
N MET A 451 -1.75 13.46 -17.13
CA MET A 451 -2.71 14.28 -17.89
C MET A 451 -4.10 14.27 -17.23
N ASN A 452 -4.63 13.09 -16.85
CA ASN A 452 -5.88 13.03 -16.09
C ASN A 452 -5.81 13.76 -14.73
N ASN A 453 -4.65 13.79 -14.07
CA ASN A 453 -4.49 14.48 -12.79
C ASN A 453 -4.38 16.00 -12.95
N TYR A 454 -3.70 16.53 -13.98
CA TYR A 454 -3.81 17.96 -14.36
C TYR A 454 -5.26 18.33 -14.58
N GLY A 455 -6.02 17.50 -15.33
CA GLY A 455 -7.43 17.74 -15.58
C GLY A 455 -8.25 17.87 -14.30
N ARG A 456 -7.99 17.00 -13.31
CA ARG A 456 -8.64 17.06 -11.98
C ARG A 456 -8.30 18.33 -11.23
N VAL A 457 -7.04 18.75 -11.23
CA VAL A 457 -6.60 19.99 -10.56
C VAL A 457 -7.27 21.20 -11.20
N TYR A 458 -7.20 21.36 -12.53
CA TYR A 458 -7.84 22.49 -13.22
C TYR A 458 -9.37 22.50 -13.06
N SER A 459 -10.02 21.34 -13.09
CA SER A 459 -11.47 21.22 -12.81
C SER A 459 -11.83 21.68 -11.40
N SER A 460 -10.95 21.41 -10.41
CA SER A 460 -11.14 21.82 -9.00
C SER A 460 -10.81 23.30 -8.77
N MET A 461 -9.97 23.89 -9.62
CA MET A 461 -9.75 25.35 -9.72
C MET A 461 -10.86 26.09 -10.47
N GLY A 462 -11.84 25.37 -11.04
CA GLY A 462 -12.95 25.94 -11.82
C GLY A 462 -12.69 26.08 -13.31
N ASP A 463 -11.46 25.84 -13.80
CA ASP A 463 -11.13 25.88 -15.23
C ASP A 463 -11.49 24.57 -15.93
N GLN A 464 -12.79 24.42 -16.20
CA GLN A 464 -13.34 23.22 -16.83
C GLN A 464 -12.91 23.05 -18.29
N ARG A 465 -12.51 24.13 -18.98
CA ARG A 465 -12.04 24.07 -20.38
C ARG A 465 -10.67 23.42 -20.42
N LYS A 466 -9.73 23.93 -19.62
CA LYS A 466 -8.39 23.36 -19.49
C LYS A 466 -8.44 21.95 -18.92
N ALA A 467 -9.37 21.67 -18.00
CA ALA A 467 -9.62 20.31 -17.54
C ALA A 467 -9.95 19.33 -18.69
N LEU A 468 -10.88 19.72 -19.57
CA LEU A 468 -11.28 18.92 -20.74
C LEU A 468 -10.15 18.75 -21.76
N GLU A 469 -9.31 19.77 -21.98
CA GLU A 469 -8.09 19.64 -22.79
C GLU A 469 -7.21 18.51 -22.26
N TYR A 470 -6.87 18.53 -20.97
CA TYR A 470 -6.05 17.49 -20.34
C TYR A 470 -6.69 16.10 -20.34
N TYR A 471 -8.01 15.98 -20.12
CA TYR A 471 -8.69 14.69 -20.26
C TYR A 471 -8.68 14.19 -21.71
N SER A 472 -8.79 15.09 -22.70
CA SER A 472 -8.71 14.73 -24.13
C SER A 472 -7.32 14.24 -24.53
N LEU A 473 -6.25 14.78 -23.93
CA LEU A 473 -4.88 14.28 -24.09
C LEU A 473 -4.66 12.91 -23.46
N ALA A 474 -5.31 12.62 -22.32
CA ALA A 474 -5.17 11.34 -21.63
C ALA A 474 -5.84 10.18 -22.39
N LEU A 475 -7.06 10.38 -22.89
CA LEU A 475 -7.89 9.32 -23.49
C LEU A 475 -7.23 8.48 -24.60
N PRO A 476 -6.58 9.04 -25.65
CA PRO A 476 -5.96 8.24 -26.70
C PRO A 476 -4.78 7.41 -26.17
N ILE A 477 -4.01 7.95 -25.22
CA ILE A 477 -2.89 7.23 -24.60
C ILE A 477 -3.42 6.06 -23.75
N LEU A 478 -4.52 6.26 -23.03
CA LEU A 478 -5.18 5.20 -22.25
C LEU A 478 -5.82 4.12 -23.14
N ALA A 479 -6.14 4.43 -24.40
CA ALA A 479 -6.54 3.46 -25.42
C ALA A 479 -5.32 2.68 -25.95
N GLU A 480 -4.24 3.38 -26.32
CA GLU A 480 -2.95 2.80 -26.73
C GLU A 480 -2.42 1.77 -25.72
N VAL A 481 -2.40 2.11 -24.43
CA VAL A 481 -1.95 1.18 -23.36
C VAL A 481 -3.03 0.21 -22.85
N SER A 482 -4.19 0.13 -23.52
CA SER A 482 -5.33 -0.72 -23.11
C SER A 482 -5.83 -0.51 -21.66
N ASN A 483 -5.56 0.65 -21.06
CA ASN A 483 -5.93 0.97 -19.69
C ASN A 483 -7.39 1.44 -19.59
N LYS A 484 -8.32 0.48 -19.70
CA LYS A 484 -9.77 0.69 -19.60
C LYS A 484 -10.20 1.41 -18.32
N ALA A 485 -9.56 1.10 -17.18
CA ALA A 485 -9.84 1.76 -15.90
C ALA A 485 -9.47 3.25 -15.92
N GLY A 486 -8.32 3.59 -16.51
CA GLY A 486 -7.94 4.98 -16.74
C GLY A 486 -8.91 5.69 -17.68
N GLN A 487 -9.28 5.08 -18.81
CA GLN A 487 -10.25 5.64 -19.75
C GLN A 487 -11.59 5.96 -19.06
N ALA A 488 -12.14 5.01 -18.29
CA ALA A 488 -13.39 5.21 -17.56
C ALA A 488 -13.31 6.34 -16.53
N ALA A 489 -12.16 6.53 -15.87
CA ALA A 489 -11.93 7.65 -14.97
C ALA A 489 -11.89 9.00 -15.71
N ALA A 490 -11.12 9.09 -16.81
CA ALA A 490 -11.02 10.30 -17.63
C ALA A 490 -12.37 10.67 -18.27
N LEU A 491 -13.14 9.69 -18.76
CA LEU A 491 -14.49 9.89 -19.26
C LEU A 491 -15.44 10.42 -18.18
N ASN A 492 -15.44 9.83 -16.98
CA ASN A 492 -16.25 10.31 -15.85
C ASN A 492 -15.90 11.75 -15.46
N ASN A 493 -14.61 12.08 -15.41
CA ASN A 493 -14.15 13.42 -15.05
C ASN A 493 -14.50 14.46 -16.13
N SER A 494 -14.42 14.09 -17.41
CA SER A 494 -14.95 14.89 -18.51
C SER A 494 -16.47 15.09 -18.41
N GLY A 495 -17.21 14.08 -17.94
CA GLY A 495 -18.65 14.17 -17.70
C GLY A 495 -19.01 15.29 -16.72
N PHE A 496 -18.34 15.33 -15.56
CA PHE A 496 -18.50 16.40 -14.58
C PHE A 496 -18.06 17.77 -15.11
N ALA A 497 -16.95 17.85 -15.87
CA ALA A 497 -16.49 19.11 -16.45
C ALA A 497 -17.48 19.69 -17.48
N TRP A 498 -18.10 18.83 -18.32
CA TRP A 498 -19.17 19.25 -19.23
C TRP A 498 -20.46 19.64 -18.50
N GLU A 499 -20.84 18.92 -17.42
CA GLU A 499 -21.94 19.30 -16.53
C GLU A 499 -21.72 20.71 -15.95
N SER A 500 -20.51 20.99 -15.43
CA SER A 500 -20.12 22.28 -14.89
C SER A 500 -20.07 23.42 -15.92
N LEU A 501 -19.86 23.10 -17.21
CA LEU A 501 -20.01 24.04 -18.34
C LEU A 501 -21.46 24.19 -18.82
N GLY A 502 -22.42 23.47 -18.22
CA GLY A 502 -23.84 23.50 -18.58
C GLY A 502 -24.26 22.54 -19.70
N ASP A 503 -23.31 21.88 -20.37
CA ASP A 503 -23.60 20.89 -21.44
C ASP A 503 -23.93 19.51 -20.85
N LYS A 504 -25.13 19.43 -20.26
CA LYS A 504 -25.68 18.20 -19.68
C LYS A 504 -25.77 17.05 -20.68
N THR A 505 -25.92 17.33 -21.98
CA THR A 505 -26.02 16.31 -23.02
C THR A 505 -24.67 15.61 -23.21
N LYS A 506 -23.58 16.38 -23.35
CA LYS A 506 -22.22 15.80 -23.37
C LYS A 506 -21.88 15.15 -22.04
N GLY A 507 -22.19 15.78 -20.91
CA GLY A 507 -21.96 15.20 -19.58
C GLY A 507 -22.55 13.79 -19.47
N LEU A 508 -23.79 13.60 -19.93
CA LEU A 508 -24.49 12.32 -19.92
C LEU A 508 -23.88 11.27 -20.86
N ASP A 509 -23.42 11.66 -22.06
CA ASP A 509 -22.67 10.76 -22.96
C ASP A 509 -21.38 10.24 -22.30
N PHE A 510 -20.58 11.16 -21.77
CA PHE A 510 -19.32 10.86 -21.11
C PHE A 510 -19.50 9.91 -19.91
N HIS A 511 -20.50 10.16 -19.05
CA HIS A 511 -20.80 9.24 -17.94
C HIS A 511 -21.33 7.88 -18.40
N ARG A 512 -22.17 7.81 -19.45
CA ARG A 512 -22.66 6.52 -19.99
C ARG A 512 -21.53 5.69 -20.60
N ARG A 513 -20.59 6.33 -21.31
CA ARG A 513 -19.39 5.67 -21.84
C ARG A 513 -18.45 5.20 -20.73
N ALA A 514 -18.30 6.00 -19.67
CA ALA A 514 -17.57 5.62 -18.48
C ALA A 514 -18.21 4.42 -17.76
N LEU A 515 -19.55 4.42 -17.60
CA LEU A 515 -20.30 3.33 -16.98
C LEU A 515 -20.09 2.02 -17.75
N LYS A 516 -20.40 2.01 -19.06
CA LYS A 516 -20.25 0.83 -19.92
C LYS A 516 -18.83 0.24 -19.86
N LEU A 517 -17.82 1.11 -19.79
CA LEU A 517 -16.42 0.65 -19.69
C LEU A 517 -16.05 0.15 -18.29
N SER A 518 -16.65 0.71 -17.24
CA SER A 518 -16.47 0.26 -15.85
C SER A 518 -17.13 -1.09 -15.61
N GLU A 519 -18.37 -1.27 -16.09
CA GLU A 519 -19.10 -2.55 -16.06
C GLU A 519 -18.31 -3.65 -16.79
N ALA A 520 -17.74 -3.35 -17.96
CA ALA A 520 -16.93 -4.28 -18.77
C ALA A 520 -15.56 -4.64 -18.17
N ILE A 521 -15.15 -4.01 -17.06
CA ILE A 521 -13.98 -4.40 -16.25
C ILE A 521 -14.35 -4.67 -14.78
N HIS A 522 -15.64 -4.63 -14.46
CA HIS A 522 -16.22 -4.81 -13.13
C HIS A 522 -15.65 -3.88 -12.05
N ASP A 523 -15.36 -2.63 -12.42
CA ASP A 523 -14.85 -1.61 -11.50
C ASP A 523 -16.01 -0.87 -10.80
N GLN A 524 -16.50 -1.50 -9.75
CA GLN A 524 -17.55 -0.99 -8.88
C GLN A 524 -17.33 0.46 -8.40
N ARG A 525 -16.08 0.88 -8.11
CA ARG A 525 -15.82 2.26 -7.69
C ARG A 525 -16.09 3.26 -8.82
N ARG A 526 -15.74 2.91 -10.06
CA ARG A 526 -15.97 3.75 -11.25
C ARG A 526 -17.42 3.69 -11.74
N GLU A 527 -18.08 2.53 -11.61
CA GLU A 527 -19.54 2.37 -11.81
C GLU A 527 -20.32 3.32 -10.89
N ALA A 528 -20.04 3.31 -9.58
CA ALA A 528 -20.71 4.17 -8.61
C ALA A 528 -20.56 5.67 -8.95
N ARG A 529 -19.35 6.08 -9.36
CA ARG A 529 -19.07 7.46 -9.79
C ARG A 529 -19.81 7.83 -11.08
N ALA A 530 -19.96 6.90 -12.03
CA ALA A 530 -20.72 7.13 -13.25
C ALA A 530 -22.23 7.23 -12.99
N HIS A 531 -22.79 6.32 -12.18
CA HIS A 531 -24.19 6.38 -11.74
C HIS A 531 -24.52 7.69 -11.02
N PHE A 532 -23.60 8.22 -10.20
CA PHE A 532 -23.77 9.51 -9.55
C PHE A 532 -23.80 10.69 -10.53
N GLY A 533 -22.88 10.73 -11.51
CA GLY A 533 -22.91 11.75 -12.57
C GLY A 533 -24.19 11.72 -13.39
N ILE A 534 -24.67 10.52 -13.77
CA ILE A 534 -25.97 10.33 -14.42
C ILE A 534 -27.11 10.83 -13.52
N ALA A 535 -27.11 10.47 -12.24
CA ALA A 535 -28.14 10.87 -11.28
C ALA A 535 -28.20 12.39 -11.07
N ARG A 536 -27.04 13.07 -11.00
CA ARG A 536 -26.95 14.54 -10.94
C ARG A 536 -27.60 15.18 -12.16
N ILE A 537 -27.20 14.76 -13.35
CA ILE A 537 -27.73 15.29 -14.61
C ILE A 537 -29.23 15.05 -14.76
N GLU A 538 -29.72 13.84 -14.48
CA GLU A 538 -31.15 13.53 -14.57
C GLU A 538 -31.97 14.25 -13.47
N SER A 539 -31.40 14.47 -12.28
CA SER A 539 -31.99 15.30 -11.23
C SER A 539 -32.10 16.77 -11.66
N GLY A 540 -31.04 17.31 -12.28
CA GLY A 540 -30.99 18.64 -12.87
C GLY A 540 -31.84 18.78 -14.15
N ASN A 541 -32.22 17.68 -14.79
CA ASN A 541 -33.22 17.60 -15.86
C ASN A 541 -34.63 17.30 -15.32
N ASN A 542 -34.80 17.29 -14.00
CA ASN A 542 -36.05 17.05 -13.28
C ASN A 542 -36.68 15.65 -13.49
N ARG A 543 -35.93 14.70 -14.07
CA ARG A 543 -36.31 13.28 -14.22
C ARG A 543 -36.06 12.50 -12.93
N LEU A 544 -36.75 12.90 -11.87
CA LEU A 544 -36.46 12.44 -10.50
C LEU A 544 -36.56 10.92 -10.30
N LYS A 545 -37.40 10.20 -11.08
CA LYS A 545 -37.48 8.74 -11.03
C LYS A 545 -36.21 8.06 -11.54
N ASP A 546 -35.65 8.56 -12.64
CA ASP A 546 -34.40 8.05 -13.21
C ASP A 546 -33.23 8.42 -12.31
N ALA A 547 -33.18 9.67 -11.86
CA ALA A 547 -32.18 10.14 -10.90
C ALA A 547 -32.16 9.29 -9.62
N ARG A 548 -33.33 8.97 -9.04
CA ARG A 548 -33.49 8.09 -7.88
C ARG A 548 -32.88 6.71 -8.14
N ARG A 549 -33.24 6.06 -9.26
CA ARG A 549 -32.74 4.72 -9.60
C ARG A 549 -31.22 4.69 -9.72
N GLU A 550 -30.62 5.69 -10.35
CA GLU A 550 -29.16 5.71 -10.54
C GLU A 550 -28.42 6.06 -9.23
N ILE A 551 -28.90 6.99 -8.40
CA ILE A 551 -28.26 7.28 -7.11
C ILE A 551 -28.37 6.11 -6.12
N GLU A 552 -29.46 5.34 -6.15
CA GLU A 552 -29.61 4.13 -5.33
C GLU A 552 -28.56 3.06 -5.68
N LYS A 553 -28.25 2.85 -6.96
CA LYS A 553 -27.14 1.98 -7.38
C LYS A 553 -25.81 2.48 -6.82
N SER A 554 -25.53 3.77 -6.99
CA SER A 554 -24.29 4.39 -6.51
C SER A 554 -24.11 4.24 -5.00
N ILE A 555 -25.14 4.57 -4.20
CA ILE A 555 -25.14 4.40 -2.73
C ILE A 555 -24.91 2.95 -2.33
N ASN A 556 -25.61 1.99 -2.96
CA ASN A 556 -25.48 0.57 -2.63
C ASN A 556 -24.06 0.06 -2.91
N ILE A 557 -23.44 0.49 -4.03
CA ILE A 557 -22.08 0.10 -4.36
C ILE A 557 -21.09 0.72 -3.36
N VAL A 558 -21.13 2.04 -3.11
CA VAL A 558 -20.16 2.65 -2.18
C VAL A 558 -20.27 2.04 -0.79
N GLU A 559 -21.49 1.89 -0.26
CA GLU A 559 -21.75 1.32 1.08
C GLU A 559 -21.18 -0.08 1.28
N SER A 560 -21.06 -0.88 0.22
CA SER A 560 -20.44 -2.21 0.28
C SER A 560 -18.97 -2.13 0.71
N PHE A 561 -18.22 -1.10 0.29
CA PHE A 561 -16.82 -0.91 0.67
C PHE A 561 -16.64 -0.54 2.15
N ARG A 562 -17.60 0.16 2.78
CA ARG A 562 -17.50 0.54 4.20
C ARG A 562 -17.39 -0.70 5.10
N SER A 563 -18.06 -1.80 4.74
CA SER A 563 -18.01 -3.06 5.49
C SER A 563 -16.60 -3.70 5.55
N LYS A 564 -15.66 -3.24 4.72
CA LYS A 564 -14.26 -3.69 4.69
C LYS A 564 -13.31 -2.77 5.48
N LEU A 565 -13.78 -1.62 5.97
CA LEU A 565 -12.98 -0.65 6.73
C LEU A 565 -13.12 -0.90 8.24
N LEU A 566 -12.01 -1.21 8.90
CA LEU A 566 -12.00 -1.63 10.31
C LEU A 566 -11.62 -0.52 11.31
N SER A 567 -10.77 0.45 10.93
CA SER A 567 -10.43 1.56 11.84
C SER A 567 -11.55 2.62 11.87
N PRO A 568 -11.78 3.30 13.02
CA PRO A 568 -12.67 4.45 13.15
C PRO A 568 -12.30 5.61 12.22
N ASP A 569 -11.04 6.04 12.21
CA ASP A 569 -10.56 7.19 11.43
C ASP A 569 -10.84 7.02 9.94
N LEU A 570 -10.51 5.84 9.38
CA LEU A 570 -10.70 5.56 7.95
C LEU A 570 -12.18 5.50 7.57
N ARG A 571 -13.08 5.29 8.54
CA ARG A 571 -14.54 5.36 8.34
C ARG A 571 -15.06 6.79 8.38
N ALA A 572 -14.42 7.69 9.14
CA ALA A 572 -14.71 9.12 9.12
C ALA A 572 -14.30 9.76 7.78
N ASP A 573 -13.10 9.46 7.29
CA ASP A 573 -12.62 9.96 5.98
C ASP A 573 -13.43 9.37 4.82
N TYR A 574 -13.75 8.07 4.90
CA TYR A 574 -14.68 7.45 3.96
C TYR A 574 -16.07 8.12 4.00
N ARG A 575 -16.60 8.50 5.18
CA ARG A 575 -17.88 9.21 5.31
C ARG A 575 -17.87 10.53 4.56
N ALA A 576 -16.80 11.33 4.68
CA ALA A 576 -16.65 12.56 3.91
C ALA A 576 -16.70 12.29 2.39
N SER A 577 -16.04 11.21 1.93
CA SER A 577 -16.05 10.83 0.50
C SER A 577 -17.43 10.44 -0.06
N VAL A 578 -18.36 9.98 0.80
CA VAL A 578 -19.70 9.51 0.40
C VAL A 578 -20.86 10.46 0.70
N GLN A 579 -20.63 11.55 1.42
CA GLN A 579 -21.70 12.50 1.81
C GLN A 579 -22.49 13.02 0.60
N GLN A 580 -21.80 13.40 -0.48
CA GLN A 580 -22.39 13.89 -1.73
C GLN A 580 -23.45 12.96 -2.36
N TYR A 581 -23.34 11.64 -2.18
CA TYR A 581 -24.32 10.70 -2.73
C TYR A 581 -25.63 10.76 -1.92
N PHE A 582 -25.53 10.88 -0.60
CA PHE A 582 -26.67 11.05 0.29
C PHE A 582 -27.32 12.43 0.14
N ASP A 583 -26.54 13.50 -0.04
CA ASP A 583 -27.05 14.85 -0.32
C ASP A 583 -27.99 14.85 -1.53
N LEU A 584 -27.53 14.28 -2.65
CA LEU A 584 -28.32 14.18 -3.88
C LEU A 584 -29.56 13.29 -3.70
N TYR A 585 -29.43 12.15 -3.03
CA TYR A 585 -30.55 11.24 -2.78
C TYR A 585 -31.64 11.91 -1.93
N ILE A 586 -31.26 12.65 -0.90
CA ILE A 586 -32.17 13.39 -0.03
C ILE A 586 -32.87 14.51 -0.80
N ASP A 587 -32.17 15.32 -1.61
CA ASP A 587 -32.82 16.35 -2.46
C ASP A 587 -33.82 15.72 -3.44
N ILE A 588 -33.47 14.60 -4.09
CA ILE A 588 -34.37 13.86 -4.99
C ILE A 588 -35.63 13.39 -4.23
N LEU A 589 -35.46 12.69 -3.10
CA LEU A 589 -36.58 12.20 -2.29
C LEU A 589 -37.46 13.34 -1.77
N MET A 590 -36.88 14.45 -1.35
CA MET A 590 -37.61 15.63 -0.88
C MET A 590 -38.39 16.32 -2.00
N ARG A 591 -37.80 16.47 -3.19
CA ARG A 591 -38.49 17.03 -4.37
C ARG A 591 -39.60 16.11 -4.89
N MET A 592 -39.42 14.79 -4.84
CA MET A 592 -40.47 13.83 -5.16
C MET A 592 -41.58 13.83 -4.09
N GLY A 593 -41.22 13.83 -2.80
CA GLY A 593 -42.16 13.87 -1.68
C GLY A 593 -43.01 15.14 -1.65
N LYS A 594 -42.44 16.29 -2.02
CA LYS A 594 -43.19 17.55 -2.19
C LYS A 594 -44.26 17.45 -3.29
N ARG A 595 -44.04 16.66 -4.35
CA ARG A 595 -45.03 16.36 -5.40
C ARG A 595 -46.04 15.29 -4.98
N GLN A 596 -45.68 14.42 -4.05
CA GLN A 596 -46.49 13.28 -3.61
C GLN A 596 -46.51 13.17 -2.08
N PRO A 597 -47.18 14.08 -1.33
CA PRO A 597 -47.04 14.15 0.13
C PRO A 597 -47.44 12.88 0.90
N ARG A 598 -48.30 12.03 0.32
CA ARG A 598 -48.77 10.77 0.92
C ARG A 598 -47.92 9.53 0.57
N SER A 599 -46.85 9.70 -0.20
CA SER A 599 -45.99 8.59 -0.67
C SER A 599 -45.02 8.02 0.38
N GLY A 600 -44.87 8.68 1.52
CA GLY A 600 -43.87 8.32 2.54
C GLY A 600 -42.43 8.77 2.22
N LEU A 601 -42.17 9.35 1.04
CA LEU A 601 -40.82 9.76 0.59
C LEU A 601 -40.13 10.77 1.53
N ILE A 602 -40.88 11.65 2.19
CA ILE A 602 -40.34 12.59 3.20
C ILE A 602 -39.79 11.84 4.43
N ALA A 603 -40.44 10.75 4.83
CA ALA A 603 -39.99 9.87 5.92
C ALA A 603 -38.89 8.89 5.47
N GLU A 604 -38.74 8.66 4.16
CA GLU A 604 -37.60 7.95 3.57
C GLU A 604 -36.36 8.86 3.54
N ALA A 605 -36.49 10.12 3.13
CA ALA A 605 -35.43 11.11 3.14
C ALA A 605 -34.85 11.34 4.55
N LEU A 606 -35.73 11.47 5.56
CA LEU A 606 -35.33 11.55 6.96
C LEU A 606 -34.53 10.33 7.42
N ARG A 607 -34.97 9.11 7.05
CA ARG A 607 -34.24 7.87 7.33
C ARG A 607 -32.91 7.76 6.58
N ALA A 608 -32.78 8.38 5.40
CA ALA A 608 -31.52 8.48 4.67
C ALA A 608 -30.54 9.45 5.36
N GLY A 609 -31.03 10.59 5.88
CA GLY A 609 -30.24 11.51 6.71
C GLY A 609 -29.73 10.85 7.98
N GLU A 610 -30.61 10.18 8.73
CA GLU A 610 -30.22 9.36 9.88
C GLU A 610 -29.25 8.22 9.49
N ARG A 611 -29.41 7.59 8.32
CA ARG A 611 -28.46 6.57 7.80
C ARG A 611 -27.07 7.16 7.53
N ALA A 612 -26.96 8.43 7.19
CA ALA A 612 -25.68 9.11 7.00
C ALA A 612 -25.07 9.66 8.31
N ARG A 613 -25.90 10.03 9.31
CA ARG A 613 -25.45 10.61 10.60
C ARG A 613 -25.24 9.60 11.73
N ALA A 614 -26.22 8.72 11.98
CA ALA A 614 -26.26 7.86 13.18
C ALA A 614 -25.07 6.93 13.37
N ARG A 615 -24.30 6.68 12.29
CA ARG A 615 -23.23 5.69 12.24
C ARG A 615 -21.97 6.15 12.96
N SER A 616 -21.57 7.41 12.74
CA SER A 616 -20.38 8.01 13.35
C SER A 616 -20.45 8.03 14.88
N MET A 617 -21.65 8.21 15.46
CA MET A 617 -21.81 8.26 16.92
C MET A 617 -21.85 6.88 17.59
N VAL A 618 -22.32 5.82 16.90
CA VAL A 618 -22.17 4.44 17.41
C VAL A 618 -20.69 4.04 17.46
N GLU A 619 -19.90 4.58 16.54
CA GLU A 619 -18.45 4.37 16.45
C GLU A 619 -17.73 5.11 17.60
N LEU A 620 -18.00 6.40 17.80
CA LEU A 620 -17.47 7.19 18.94
C LEU A 620 -17.86 6.62 20.32
N LEU A 621 -19.12 6.18 20.52
CA LEU A 621 -19.56 5.55 21.77
C LEU A 621 -18.89 4.20 22.03
N THR A 622 -18.41 3.52 20.98
CA THR A 622 -17.66 2.26 21.10
C THR A 622 -16.18 2.50 21.37
N GLU A 623 -15.62 3.55 20.80
CA GLU A 623 -14.25 4.02 21.02
C GLU A 623 -14.02 4.43 22.49
N ALA A 624 -15.03 5.06 23.10
CA ALA A 624 -15.08 5.34 24.53
C ALA A 624 -15.15 4.07 25.43
N SER A 625 -15.28 2.86 24.88
CA SER A 625 -15.38 1.59 25.63
C SER A 625 -14.92 0.35 24.85
N ALA A 626 -13.66 0.38 24.41
CA ALA A 626 -12.75 -0.74 24.14
C ALA A 626 -13.20 -1.91 23.21
N ASP A 627 -12.30 -2.22 22.27
CA ASP A 627 -12.19 -3.44 21.46
C ASP A 627 -13.44 -3.87 20.66
N ILE A 628 -13.44 -3.48 19.38
CA ILE A 628 -14.46 -3.78 18.36
C ILE A 628 -14.68 -5.30 18.16
N ARG A 629 -13.75 -6.15 18.60
CA ARG A 629 -13.78 -7.61 18.42
C ARG A 629 -14.20 -8.40 19.65
N GLN A 630 -14.47 -7.77 20.79
CA GLN A 630 -14.91 -8.47 22.00
C GLN A 630 -16.25 -9.20 21.78
N GLY A 631 -16.19 -10.55 21.73
CA GLY A 631 -17.36 -11.41 21.52
C GLY A 631 -17.74 -11.68 20.06
N VAL A 632 -16.84 -11.44 19.10
CA VAL A 632 -17.07 -11.79 17.68
C VAL A 632 -16.80 -13.28 17.43
N ASP A 633 -17.80 -14.00 16.89
CA ASP A 633 -17.60 -15.32 16.27
C ASP A 633 -16.83 -15.18 14.95
N THR A 634 -15.50 -15.33 15.04
CA THR A 634 -14.56 -15.17 13.91
C THR A 634 -14.89 -16.09 12.73
N THR A 635 -15.40 -17.30 12.98
CA THR A 635 -15.73 -18.28 11.94
C THR A 635 -16.86 -17.79 11.03
N LEU A 636 -17.84 -17.07 11.60
CA LEU A 636 -18.93 -16.49 10.83
C LEU A 636 -18.48 -15.29 10.00
N VAL A 637 -17.55 -14.47 10.50
CA VAL A 637 -17.00 -13.33 9.75
C VAL A 637 -16.16 -13.80 8.56
N GLU A 638 -15.36 -14.85 8.74
CA GLU A 638 -14.61 -15.47 7.65
C GLU A 638 -15.55 -16.08 6.60
N ARG A 639 -16.62 -16.76 7.04
CA ARG A 639 -17.65 -17.33 6.15
C ARG A 639 -18.49 -16.25 5.43
N GLU A 640 -18.78 -15.12 6.09
CA GLU A 640 -19.44 -13.97 5.47
C GLU A 640 -18.59 -13.43 4.32
N SER A 641 -17.27 -13.27 4.55
CA SER A 641 -16.36 -12.84 3.49
C SER A 641 -16.32 -13.85 2.34
N ASP A 642 -16.08 -15.14 2.62
CA ASP A 642 -15.98 -16.17 1.56
C ASP A 642 -17.23 -16.19 0.67
N LEU A 643 -18.43 -16.20 1.28
CA LEU A 643 -19.69 -16.16 0.55
C LEU A 643 -19.85 -14.87 -0.26
N GLN A 644 -19.51 -13.71 0.32
CA GLN A 644 -19.55 -12.42 -0.37
C GLN A 644 -18.64 -12.40 -1.62
N ASP A 645 -17.48 -13.04 -1.54
CA ASP A 645 -16.52 -13.12 -2.65
C ASP A 645 -16.91 -14.17 -3.69
N ARG A 646 -17.52 -15.30 -3.28
CA ARG A 646 -18.09 -16.29 -4.19
C ARG A 646 -19.27 -15.74 -4.98
N VAL A 647 -20.16 -14.96 -4.33
CA VAL A 647 -21.22 -14.19 -5.01
C VAL A 647 -20.62 -13.27 -6.07
N ASN A 648 -19.62 -12.47 -5.70
CA ASN A 648 -18.95 -11.55 -6.63
C ASN A 648 -18.35 -12.31 -7.82
N ASN A 649 -17.56 -13.36 -7.58
CA ASN A 649 -16.91 -14.13 -8.65
C ASN A 649 -17.91 -14.75 -9.63
N ARG A 650 -19.05 -15.28 -9.14
CA ARG A 650 -20.09 -15.82 -10.02
C ARG A 650 -20.84 -14.75 -10.79
N LEU A 651 -21.06 -13.56 -10.23
CA LEU A 651 -21.59 -12.41 -10.97
C LEU A 651 -20.65 -12.00 -12.12
N LEU A 652 -19.32 -12.02 -11.92
CA LEU A 652 -18.35 -11.77 -13.00
C LEU A 652 -18.46 -12.80 -14.12
N GLU A 653 -18.52 -14.08 -13.77
CA GLU A 653 -18.64 -15.21 -14.71
C GLU A 653 -19.96 -15.15 -15.50
N GLN A 654 -21.06 -14.85 -14.82
CA GLN A 654 -22.38 -14.66 -15.42
C GLN A 654 -22.38 -13.50 -16.45
N LEU A 655 -21.79 -12.36 -16.09
CA LEU A 655 -21.68 -11.20 -16.99
C LEU A 655 -20.80 -11.49 -18.22
N GLN A 656 -19.79 -12.37 -18.11
CA GLN A 656 -18.97 -12.78 -19.25
C GLN A 656 -19.71 -13.73 -20.20
N THR A 657 -20.61 -14.58 -19.68
CA THR A 657 -21.51 -15.40 -20.51
C THR A 657 -22.68 -14.63 -21.14
N ALA A 658 -22.95 -13.40 -20.70
CA ALA A 658 -24.09 -12.58 -21.14
C ALA A 658 -23.88 -11.96 -22.54
N GLY A 659 -23.78 -12.79 -23.58
CA GLY A 659 -23.63 -12.34 -24.97
C GLY A 659 -23.83 -13.42 -26.03
N ASP A 660 -23.64 -14.69 -25.70
CA ASP A 660 -23.77 -15.81 -26.64
C ASP A 660 -25.10 -16.56 -26.49
N LYS A 661 -25.73 -16.94 -27.61
CA LYS A 661 -27.00 -17.68 -27.57
C LYS A 661 -26.85 -19.10 -27.02
N ASP A 662 -25.67 -19.70 -27.18
CA ASP A 662 -25.40 -21.09 -26.77
C ASP A 662 -25.05 -21.23 -25.28
N THR A 663 -24.87 -20.11 -24.55
CA THR A 663 -24.53 -20.12 -23.12
C THR A 663 -25.73 -19.99 -22.17
N ALA A 664 -26.97 -19.92 -22.69
CA ALA A 664 -28.17 -19.68 -21.89
C ALA A 664 -28.36 -20.66 -20.71
N ALA A 665 -27.96 -21.93 -20.88
CA ALA A 665 -27.99 -22.93 -19.81
C ALA A 665 -26.94 -22.68 -18.72
N GLN A 666 -25.73 -22.24 -19.08
CA GLN A 666 -24.69 -21.83 -18.14
C GLN A 666 -25.10 -20.55 -17.40
N PHE A 667 -25.65 -19.56 -18.11
CA PHE A 667 -26.18 -18.34 -17.50
C PHE A 667 -27.26 -18.65 -16.45
N ALA A 668 -28.21 -19.55 -16.76
CA ALA A 668 -29.23 -19.98 -15.81
C ALA A 668 -28.66 -20.75 -14.60
N ALA A 669 -27.63 -21.58 -14.80
CA ALA A 669 -26.94 -22.27 -13.71
C ALA A 669 -26.20 -21.29 -12.80
N LEU A 670 -25.49 -20.31 -13.38
CA LEU A 670 -24.79 -19.25 -12.65
C LEU A 670 -25.78 -18.36 -11.87
N SER A 671 -26.92 -17.98 -12.46
CA SER A 671 -28.00 -17.28 -11.75
C SER A 671 -28.41 -18.01 -10.47
N LYS A 672 -28.66 -19.33 -10.58
CA LYS A 672 -29.08 -20.17 -9.46
C LYS A 672 -27.99 -20.32 -8.39
N GLU A 673 -26.72 -20.41 -8.78
CA GLU A 673 -25.60 -20.45 -7.84
C GLU A 673 -25.42 -19.10 -7.12
N ILE A 674 -25.57 -17.97 -7.82
CA ILE A 674 -25.55 -16.62 -7.24
C ILE A 674 -26.71 -16.44 -6.25
N GLU A 675 -27.93 -16.86 -6.60
CA GLU A 675 -29.09 -16.83 -5.71
C GLU A 675 -28.85 -17.63 -4.43
N GLN A 676 -28.32 -18.86 -4.55
CA GLN A 676 -28.00 -19.69 -3.40
C GLN A 676 -26.91 -19.07 -2.53
N LEU A 677 -25.80 -18.61 -3.11
CA LEU A 677 -24.71 -17.97 -2.37
C LEU A 677 -25.17 -16.66 -1.70
N THR A 678 -26.11 -15.95 -2.32
CA THR A 678 -26.73 -14.72 -1.75
C THR A 678 -27.70 -15.05 -0.60
N ALA A 679 -28.39 -16.20 -0.66
CA ALA A 679 -29.18 -16.72 0.45
C ALA A 679 -28.29 -17.14 1.63
N ASP A 680 -27.28 -17.97 1.38
CA ASP A 680 -26.29 -18.39 2.38
C ASP A 680 -25.64 -17.18 3.09
N LEU A 681 -25.29 -16.14 2.31
CA LEU A 681 -24.72 -14.88 2.81
C LEU A 681 -25.71 -14.10 3.68
N ARG A 682 -27.01 -14.12 3.34
CA ARG A 682 -28.08 -13.50 4.13
C ARG A 682 -28.30 -14.24 5.45
N ASP A 683 -28.20 -15.56 5.43
CA ASP A 683 -28.35 -16.41 6.61
C ASP A 683 -27.16 -16.25 7.56
N VAL A 684 -25.92 -16.26 7.06
CA VAL A 684 -24.73 -15.95 7.86
C VAL A 684 -24.79 -14.54 8.45
N LYS A 685 -25.21 -13.52 7.68
CA LYS A 685 -25.43 -12.16 8.22
C LYS A 685 -26.51 -12.12 9.31
N THR A 686 -27.53 -12.97 9.22
CA THR A 686 -28.57 -13.11 10.24
C THR A 686 -28.04 -13.84 11.48
N GLU A 687 -27.18 -14.84 11.31
CA GLU A 687 -26.51 -15.55 12.40
C GLU A 687 -25.52 -14.64 13.14
N ILE A 688 -24.74 -13.82 12.43
CA ILE A 688 -23.86 -12.79 12.99
C ILE A 688 -24.68 -11.78 13.82
N ARG A 689 -25.83 -11.32 13.33
CA ARG A 689 -26.75 -10.46 14.10
C ARG A 689 -27.25 -11.11 15.38
N ARG A 690 -27.42 -12.43 15.41
CA ARG A 690 -27.92 -13.20 16.56
C ARG A 690 -26.82 -13.52 17.58
N LYS A 691 -25.65 -13.99 17.12
CA LYS A 691 -24.52 -14.43 17.95
C LYS A 691 -23.58 -13.29 18.35
N SER A 692 -23.44 -12.28 17.50
CA SER A 692 -22.54 -11.13 17.71
C SER A 692 -23.30 -9.79 17.61
N PRO A 693 -24.35 -9.51 18.43
CA PRO A 693 -25.22 -8.35 18.23
C PRO A 693 -24.49 -6.99 18.28
N ARG A 694 -23.45 -6.88 19.14
CA ARG A 694 -22.61 -5.67 19.26
C ARG A 694 -21.86 -5.40 17.95
N TYR A 695 -21.22 -6.42 17.38
CA TYR A 695 -20.53 -6.34 16.08
C TYR A 695 -21.51 -6.04 14.93
N ALA A 696 -22.67 -6.70 14.89
CA ALA A 696 -23.66 -6.44 13.86
C ALA A 696 -24.23 -5.01 13.92
N ALA A 697 -24.42 -4.44 15.12
CA ALA A 697 -24.84 -3.05 15.31
C ALA A 697 -23.76 -2.04 14.86
N LEU A 698 -22.47 -2.41 14.95
CA LEU A 698 -21.35 -1.61 14.44
C LEU A 698 -21.23 -1.68 12.91
N MET A 699 -21.34 -2.88 12.35
CA MET A 699 -21.23 -3.10 10.90
C MET A 699 -22.48 -2.60 10.16
N GLN A 700 -23.67 -2.66 10.75
CA GLN A 700 -24.94 -2.17 10.18
C GLN A 700 -25.84 -1.56 11.27
N PRO A 701 -25.59 -0.31 11.71
CA PRO A 701 -26.42 0.35 12.70
C PRO A 701 -27.86 0.50 12.20
N GLN A 702 -28.82 0.06 13.04
CA GLN A 702 -30.25 0.19 12.78
C GLN A 702 -30.67 1.65 12.90
N THR A 703 -31.12 2.25 11.80
CA THR A 703 -31.66 3.61 11.82
C THR A 703 -33.08 3.61 12.36
N ILE A 704 -33.38 4.54 13.26
CA ILE A 704 -34.72 4.65 13.84
C ILE A 704 -35.73 5.12 12.77
N SER A 705 -36.86 4.43 12.66
CA SER A 705 -37.96 4.88 11.80
C SER A 705 -38.73 6.04 12.43
N VAL A 706 -39.42 6.84 11.61
CA VAL A 706 -40.30 7.91 12.09
C VAL A 706 -41.34 7.38 13.07
N VAL A 707 -41.91 6.21 12.81
CA VAL A 707 -42.89 5.57 13.71
C VAL A 707 -42.27 5.23 15.07
N GLU A 708 -41.02 4.77 15.10
CA GLU A 708 -40.30 4.50 16.35
C GLU A 708 -39.87 5.78 17.08
N MET A 709 -39.48 6.84 16.37
CA MET A 709 -39.24 8.17 16.95
C MET A 709 -40.52 8.65 17.66
N GLN A 710 -41.66 8.57 16.97
CA GLN A 710 -42.96 9.02 17.49
C GLN A 710 -43.46 8.17 18.68
N ARG A 711 -43.17 6.87 18.70
CA ARG A 711 -43.60 5.96 19.78
C ARG A 711 -42.68 5.94 20.99
N SER A 712 -41.36 6.04 20.78
CA SER A 712 -40.34 5.69 21.78
C SER A 712 -39.42 6.86 22.16
N LEU A 713 -39.28 7.85 21.28
CA LEU A 713 -38.37 8.98 21.46
C LEU A 713 -39.10 10.27 21.86
N LEU A 714 -40.32 10.49 21.37
CA LEU A 714 -41.07 11.74 21.57
C LEU A 714 -42.28 11.56 22.49
N ASP A 715 -42.36 12.39 23.53
CA ASP A 715 -43.57 12.60 24.32
C ASP A 715 -44.43 13.74 23.72
N ALA A 716 -45.56 14.07 24.36
CA ALA A 716 -46.43 15.15 23.88
C ALA A 716 -45.83 16.56 24.07
N GLY A 717 -44.86 16.71 24.97
CA GLY A 717 -44.15 17.97 25.25
C GLY A 717 -42.92 18.18 24.37
N SER A 718 -42.49 17.18 23.60
CA SER A 718 -41.25 17.21 22.81
C SER A 718 -41.49 17.41 21.31
N MET A 719 -40.49 17.99 20.65
CA MET A 719 -40.41 18.16 19.19
C MET A 719 -38.96 17.90 18.75
N LEU A 720 -38.78 17.13 17.67
CA LEU A 720 -37.50 16.93 17.01
C LEU A 720 -37.37 17.92 15.84
N LEU A 721 -36.27 18.66 15.79
CA LEU A 721 -35.86 19.54 14.70
C LEU A 721 -34.59 18.95 14.09
N GLU A 722 -34.70 18.33 12.92
CA GLU A 722 -33.56 17.70 12.24
C GLU A 722 -33.20 18.44 10.97
N TYR A 723 -31.95 18.91 10.86
CA TYR A 723 -31.45 19.69 9.74
C TYR A 723 -30.59 18.85 8.78
N TRP A 724 -30.52 19.26 7.51
CA TRP A 724 -29.61 18.73 6.50
C TRP A 724 -29.19 19.84 5.53
N LEU A 725 -27.89 20.10 5.41
CA LEU A 725 -27.33 21.22 4.65
C LEU A 725 -26.85 20.78 3.25
N GLY A 726 -27.76 20.74 2.28
CA GLY A 726 -27.44 20.38 0.89
C GLY A 726 -26.91 21.55 0.05
N GLU A 727 -26.21 21.21 -1.04
CA GLU A 727 -25.56 22.19 -1.94
C GLU A 727 -26.54 23.19 -2.57
N GLU A 728 -27.59 22.72 -3.27
CA GLU A 728 -28.61 23.61 -3.86
C GLU A 728 -29.66 24.09 -2.86
N ARG A 729 -30.01 23.24 -1.89
CA ARG A 729 -31.14 23.41 -0.95
C ARG A 729 -30.81 22.68 0.34
N SER A 730 -31.21 23.26 1.47
CA SER A 730 -31.16 22.59 2.76
C SER A 730 -32.57 22.19 3.19
N TYR A 731 -32.66 21.30 4.17
CA TYR A 731 -33.94 20.77 4.65
C TYR A 731 -34.00 20.77 6.18
N LEU A 732 -35.22 20.95 6.69
CA LEU A 732 -35.57 20.77 8.10
C LEU A 732 -36.75 19.81 8.17
N TRP A 733 -36.64 18.73 8.95
CA TRP A 733 -37.77 17.91 9.36
C TRP A 733 -38.18 18.24 10.79
N VAL A 734 -39.49 18.38 11.00
CA VAL A 734 -40.09 18.62 12.31
C VAL A 734 -40.93 17.40 12.67
N VAL A 735 -40.48 16.63 13.65
CA VAL A 735 -41.17 15.43 14.13
C VAL A 735 -41.78 15.71 15.49
N THR A 736 -43.07 15.39 15.64
CA THR A 736 -43.78 15.36 16.93
C THR A 736 -44.41 13.97 17.10
N LYS A 737 -44.87 13.64 18.31
CA LYS A 737 -45.55 12.38 18.63
C LYS A 737 -46.68 11.98 17.65
N SER A 738 -47.29 12.93 16.94
CA SER A 738 -48.37 12.67 15.97
C SER A 738 -48.14 13.19 14.54
N SER A 739 -47.07 13.96 14.28
CA SER A 739 -46.84 14.55 12.95
C SER A 739 -45.38 14.48 12.48
N LEU A 740 -45.20 14.30 11.17
CA LEU A 740 -43.98 14.65 10.45
C LEU A 740 -44.30 15.83 9.53
N ARG A 741 -43.52 16.91 9.63
CA ARG A 741 -43.52 18.05 8.69
C ARG A 741 -42.11 18.26 8.16
N SER A 742 -41.99 18.94 7.03
CA SER A 742 -40.68 19.26 6.45
C SER A 742 -40.70 20.59 5.70
N TYR A 743 -39.59 21.31 5.80
CA TYR A 743 -39.40 22.65 5.24
C TYR A 743 -38.17 22.66 4.33
N THR A 744 -38.24 23.43 3.24
CA THR A 744 -37.07 23.71 2.39
C THR A 744 -36.43 24.99 2.86
N LEU A 745 -35.14 24.93 3.14
CA LEU A 745 -34.30 26.03 3.58
C LEU A 745 -33.32 26.43 2.45
N PRO A 746 -32.65 27.59 2.53
CA PRO A 746 -31.62 27.99 1.57
C PRO A 746 -30.47 26.98 1.42
N ALA A 747 -29.75 27.06 0.30
CA ALA A 747 -28.49 26.34 0.07
C ALA A 747 -27.51 26.44 1.25
N ARG A 748 -26.72 25.39 1.51
CA ARG A 748 -25.70 25.39 2.56
C ARG A 748 -24.73 26.58 2.47
N GLY A 749 -24.39 27.00 1.24
CA GLY A 749 -23.53 28.17 0.98
C GLY A 749 -24.11 29.52 1.43
N LYS A 750 -25.39 29.59 1.83
CA LYS A 750 -25.99 30.75 2.51
C LYS A 750 -26.07 30.58 4.03
N ILE A 751 -26.19 29.34 4.51
CA ILE A 751 -26.38 29.04 5.94
C ILE A 751 -25.03 28.95 6.67
N GLU A 752 -24.05 28.25 6.10
CA GLU A 752 -22.76 28.04 6.76
C GLU A 752 -21.96 29.31 7.01
N PRO A 753 -21.89 30.32 6.11
CA PRO A 753 -21.17 31.56 6.42
C PRO A 753 -21.81 32.33 7.59
N LEU A 754 -23.13 32.32 7.70
CA LEU A 754 -23.85 32.93 8.83
C LEU A 754 -23.61 32.15 10.13
N ALA A 755 -23.59 30.82 10.06
CA ALA A 755 -23.28 29.97 11.21
C ALA A 755 -21.85 30.21 11.72
N ARG A 756 -20.86 30.26 10.81
CA ARG A 756 -19.46 30.58 11.14
C ARG A 756 -19.33 31.98 11.72
N ARG A 757 -19.93 33.01 11.10
CA ARG A 757 -19.97 34.39 11.63
C ARG A 757 -20.53 34.40 13.06
N PHE A 758 -21.70 33.81 13.30
CA PHE A 758 -22.28 33.78 14.65
C PHE A 758 -21.36 33.09 15.66
N TYR A 759 -20.79 31.93 15.32
CA TYR A 759 -19.85 31.20 16.19
C TYR A 759 -18.58 32.01 16.49
N GLU A 760 -17.93 32.57 15.46
CA GLU A 760 -16.70 33.36 15.59
C GLU A 760 -16.91 34.60 16.46
N GLN A 761 -18.04 35.30 16.31
CA GLN A 761 -18.35 36.48 17.11
C GLN A 761 -18.78 36.13 18.53
N ALA A 762 -19.65 35.12 18.72
CA ALA A 762 -20.06 34.66 20.06
C ALA A 762 -18.88 34.12 20.90
N THR A 763 -17.86 33.56 20.24
CA THR A 763 -16.62 33.08 20.89
C THR A 763 -15.50 34.13 20.93
N ALA A 764 -15.67 35.33 20.36
CA ALA A 764 -14.62 36.34 20.28
C ALA A 764 -14.06 36.76 21.66
N ARG A 765 -14.88 36.70 22.72
CA ARG A 765 -14.46 36.94 24.11
C ARG A 765 -13.41 35.94 24.63
N ASN A 766 -13.38 34.72 24.08
CA ASN A 766 -12.42 33.68 24.41
C ASN A 766 -11.10 33.82 23.61
N GLN A 767 -11.08 34.66 22.57
CA GLN A 767 -9.89 34.86 21.74
C GLN A 767 -8.97 35.92 22.35
N SER A 768 -7.73 35.55 22.62
CA SER A 768 -6.64 36.47 22.99
C SER A 768 -5.89 36.95 21.75
N LYS A 769 -5.58 38.24 21.68
CA LYS A 769 -4.76 38.83 20.61
C LYS A 769 -3.45 39.40 21.19
N PRO A 770 -2.28 39.04 20.64
CA PRO A 770 -1.01 39.61 21.09
C PRO A 770 -1.02 41.14 21.02
N ASN A 771 -0.52 41.80 22.08
CA ASN A 771 -0.38 43.25 22.19
C ASN A 771 -1.68 44.06 22.06
N GLU A 772 -2.85 43.46 22.31
CA GLU A 772 -4.14 44.17 22.39
C GLU A 772 -4.29 44.91 23.74
N SER A 773 -4.64 46.19 23.71
CA SER A 773 -4.91 46.95 24.94
C SER A 773 -6.31 46.67 25.49
N ASN A 774 -6.51 46.84 26.80
CA ASN A 774 -7.80 46.60 27.47
C ASN A 774 -8.98 47.33 26.79
N GLN A 775 -8.78 48.58 26.36
CA GLN A 775 -9.81 49.33 25.63
C GLN A 775 -10.14 48.66 24.28
N LYS A 776 -9.12 48.35 23.46
CA LYS A 776 -9.33 47.68 22.17
C LYS A 776 -9.99 46.31 22.32
N LYS A 777 -9.65 45.57 23.39
CA LYS A 777 -10.31 44.31 23.74
C LYS A 777 -11.79 44.52 24.07
N GLN A 778 -12.12 45.53 24.87
CA GLN A 778 -13.51 45.86 25.23
C GLN A 778 -14.32 46.32 24.00
N ASP A 779 -13.76 47.18 23.16
CA ASP A 779 -14.39 47.64 21.93
C ASP A 779 -14.63 46.45 20.97
N ARG A 780 -13.64 45.57 20.82
CA ARG A 780 -13.74 44.33 20.03
C ARG A 780 -14.83 43.40 20.55
N ILE A 781 -14.89 43.15 21.85
CA ILE A 781 -15.93 42.28 22.45
C ILE A 781 -17.31 42.91 22.29
N THR A 782 -17.45 44.21 22.50
CA THR A 782 -18.74 44.92 22.35
C THR A 782 -19.24 44.88 20.90
N ASN A 783 -18.35 45.07 19.93
CA ASN A 783 -18.67 44.94 18.52
C ASN A 783 -19.02 43.49 18.13
N ALA A 784 -18.29 42.50 18.65
CA ALA A 784 -18.56 41.09 18.42
C ALA A 784 -19.89 40.64 19.05
N ASP A 785 -20.22 41.07 20.27
CA ASP A 785 -21.50 40.76 20.91
C ASP A 785 -22.69 41.32 20.10
N ASN A 786 -22.55 42.54 19.56
CA ASN A 786 -23.54 43.13 18.65
C ASN A 786 -23.67 42.36 17.32
N ASP A 787 -22.54 42.01 16.69
CA ASP A 787 -22.54 41.26 15.42
C ASP A 787 -23.06 39.83 15.60
N ALA A 788 -22.76 39.20 16.75
CA ALA A 788 -23.30 37.91 17.15
C ALA A 788 -24.83 37.97 17.33
N ALA A 789 -25.36 39.01 17.96
CA ALA A 789 -26.81 39.20 18.10
C ALA A 789 -27.50 39.37 16.73
N GLN A 790 -26.90 40.12 15.81
CA GLN A 790 -27.41 40.25 14.44
C GLN A 790 -27.34 38.91 13.68
N ALA A 791 -26.19 38.22 13.72
CA ALA A 791 -26.02 36.93 13.04
C ALA A 791 -26.96 35.85 13.61
N ALA A 792 -27.23 35.86 14.93
CA ALA A 792 -28.21 34.98 15.56
C ALA A 792 -29.64 35.26 15.08
N ALA A 793 -30.01 36.52 14.88
CA ALA A 793 -31.31 36.90 14.33
C ALA A 793 -31.45 36.47 12.85
N GLU A 794 -30.43 36.72 12.03
CA GLU A 794 -30.38 36.27 10.63
C GLU A 794 -30.46 34.72 10.51
N LEU A 795 -29.75 33.99 11.38
CA LEU A 795 -29.84 32.53 11.47
C LEU A 795 -31.22 32.05 11.93
N SER A 796 -31.81 32.65 12.96
CA SER A 796 -33.14 32.27 13.44
C SER A 796 -34.21 32.45 12.35
N HIS A 797 -34.19 33.59 11.65
CA HIS A 797 -35.08 33.85 10.52
C HIS A 797 -34.95 32.79 9.40
N ILE A 798 -33.76 32.23 9.18
CA ILE A 798 -33.57 31.16 8.20
C ILE A 798 -33.98 29.78 8.74
N LEU A 799 -33.68 29.47 10.01
CA LEU A 799 -33.76 28.12 10.57
C LEU A 799 -35.07 27.80 11.31
N LEU A 800 -35.78 28.82 11.81
CA LEU A 800 -36.88 28.68 12.77
C LEU A 800 -38.18 29.36 12.31
N ASP A 801 -38.13 30.49 11.58
CA ASP A 801 -39.34 31.13 11.03
C ASP A 801 -40.23 30.21 10.16
N PRO A 802 -39.71 29.22 9.40
CA PRO A 802 -40.56 28.23 8.72
C PRO A 802 -41.48 27.44 9.67
N ILE A 803 -41.08 27.29 10.94
CA ILE A 803 -41.90 26.70 12.02
C ILE A 803 -42.82 27.77 12.63
N GLY A 804 -42.29 28.99 12.81
CA GLY A 804 -42.98 30.15 13.37
C GLY A 804 -43.59 29.85 14.74
N LYS A 805 -44.85 30.27 14.95
CA LYS A 805 -45.62 29.99 16.18
C LYS A 805 -45.82 28.49 16.49
N GLY A 806 -45.42 27.58 15.60
CA GLY A 806 -45.49 26.13 15.79
C GLY A 806 -44.54 25.56 16.86
N LEU A 807 -43.53 26.30 17.29
CA LEU A 807 -42.60 25.90 18.37
C LEU A 807 -43.32 25.73 19.73
N GLY A 808 -44.27 26.62 20.04
CA GLY A 808 -45.09 26.56 21.25
C GLY A 808 -44.31 26.81 22.55
N GLY A 809 -44.35 25.85 23.47
CA GLY A 809 -43.52 25.80 24.69
C GLY A 809 -42.93 24.39 24.88
N LYS A 810 -42.59 23.73 23.76
CA LYS A 810 -42.12 22.34 23.72
C LYS A 810 -40.63 22.24 24.02
N ARG A 811 -40.19 21.10 24.54
CA ARG A 811 -38.78 20.69 24.51
C ARG A 811 -38.35 20.53 23.05
N LEU A 812 -37.31 21.25 22.64
CA LEU A 812 -36.76 21.22 21.30
C LEU A 812 -35.53 20.32 21.29
N ILE A 813 -35.68 19.14 20.69
CA ILE A 813 -34.57 18.22 20.45
C ILE A 813 -34.00 18.57 19.07
N VAL A 814 -32.76 19.04 18.99
CA VAL A 814 -32.16 19.55 17.76
C VAL A 814 -31.08 18.59 17.26
N ILE A 815 -31.17 18.18 16.00
CA ILE A 815 -30.12 17.46 15.27
C ILE A 815 -29.59 18.40 14.19
N ALA A 816 -28.43 18.98 14.47
CA ALA A 816 -27.77 19.93 13.59
C ALA A 816 -26.84 19.24 12.57
N ASP A 817 -26.60 19.91 11.45
CA ASP A 817 -25.77 19.40 10.35
C ASP A 817 -24.78 20.46 9.85
N GLY A 818 -23.62 20.01 9.37
CA GLY A 818 -22.50 20.88 8.97
C GLY A 818 -22.16 21.94 10.03
N ALA A 819 -21.98 23.19 9.59
CA ALA A 819 -21.62 24.30 10.48
C ALA A 819 -22.65 24.60 11.59
N LEU A 820 -23.90 24.11 11.48
CA LEU A 820 -24.90 24.29 12.54
C LEU A 820 -24.58 23.49 13.81
N GLN A 821 -23.68 22.50 13.75
CA GLN A 821 -23.28 21.71 14.92
C GLN A 821 -22.54 22.54 15.98
N TYR A 822 -21.91 23.64 15.56
CA TYR A 822 -21.22 24.60 16.44
C TYR A 822 -22.16 25.67 17.02
N ILE A 823 -23.45 25.64 16.70
CA ILE A 823 -24.40 26.71 17.04
C ILE A 823 -25.16 26.39 18.33
N PRO A 824 -25.09 27.25 19.35
CA PRO A 824 -25.93 27.12 20.54
C PRO A 824 -27.38 27.52 20.21
N PHE A 825 -28.18 26.58 19.70
CA PHE A 825 -29.60 26.82 19.35
C PHE A 825 -30.40 27.46 20.50
N ALA A 826 -30.05 27.18 21.75
CA ALA A 826 -30.61 27.81 22.94
C ALA A 826 -30.55 29.35 22.94
N ALA A 827 -29.51 29.92 22.33
CA ALA A 827 -29.24 31.35 22.26
C ALA A 827 -29.86 32.04 21.02
N LEU A 828 -30.36 31.28 20.04
CA LEU A 828 -31.07 31.87 18.89
C LEU A 828 -32.39 32.51 19.36
N PRO A 829 -32.76 33.70 18.86
CA PRO A 829 -34.01 34.35 19.24
C PRO A 829 -35.22 33.56 18.74
N GLU A 830 -36.29 33.46 19.55
CA GLU A 830 -37.54 32.81 19.15
C GLU A 830 -38.24 33.64 18.05
N PRO A 831 -38.66 33.03 16.92
CA PRO A 831 -39.44 33.68 15.86
C PRO A 831 -40.64 34.50 16.37
N GLY A 832 -40.67 35.79 16.04
CA GLY A 832 -41.75 36.69 16.46
C GLY A 832 -41.72 37.08 17.94
N SER A 833 -40.68 36.73 18.69
CA SER A 833 -40.37 37.36 19.99
C SER A 833 -39.57 38.66 19.78
N SER A 834 -39.55 39.52 20.79
CA SER A 834 -38.70 40.73 20.81
C SER A 834 -37.22 40.39 21.08
N GLY A 835 -36.63 39.52 20.25
CA GLY A 835 -35.24 39.06 20.37
C GLY A 835 -34.95 38.15 21.57
N LYS A 836 -35.97 37.51 22.16
CA LYS A 836 -35.77 36.65 23.35
C LYS A 836 -35.22 35.29 22.92
N PRO A 837 -34.12 34.79 23.51
CA PRO A 837 -33.53 33.51 23.11
C PRO A 837 -34.44 32.33 23.46
N LEU A 838 -34.38 31.25 22.66
CA LEU A 838 -35.21 30.05 22.82
C LEU A 838 -35.19 29.48 24.23
N ILE A 839 -34.05 29.53 24.92
CA ILE A 839 -33.87 29.01 26.29
C ILE A 839 -34.85 29.61 27.32
N VAL A 840 -35.43 30.79 27.06
CA VAL A 840 -36.41 31.44 27.97
C VAL A 840 -37.73 30.68 28.04
N ARG A 841 -38.10 29.94 26.97
CA ARG A 841 -39.41 29.25 26.86
C ARG A 841 -39.31 27.79 26.44
N HIS A 842 -38.11 27.31 26.09
CA HIS A 842 -37.86 25.98 25.59
C HIS A 842 -36.67 25.34 26.30
N GLU A 843 -36.86 24.10 26.78
CA GLU A 843 -35.74 23.20 27.05
C GLU A 843 -35.15 22.77 25.69
N THR A 844 -33.89 23.11 25.41
CA THR A 844 -33.19 22.73 24.18
C THR A 844 -32.22 21.59 24.44
N VAL A 845 -32.24 20.58 23.57
CA VAL A 845 -31.42 19.37 23.68
C VAL A 845 -30.76 19.09 22.34
N ASN A 846 -29.48 19.42 22.19
CA ASN A 846 -28.72 19.11 20.98
C ASN A 846 -28.33 17.63 20.96
N LEU A 847 -28.44 16.98 19.79
CA LEU A 847 -28.10 15.57 19.58
C LEU A 847 -27.39 15.35 18.24
N PRO A 848 -26.49 14.35 18.16
CA PRO A 848 -25.82 13.97 16.90
C PRO A 848 -26.74 13.17 15.95
N SER A 849 -27.70 12.42 16.48
CA SER A 849 -28.74 11.70 15.72
C SER A 849 -29.90 11.27 16.63
N ALA A 850 -31.08 11.02 16.05
CA ALA A 850 -32.22 10.49 16.79
C ALA A 850 -31.98 9.03 17.19
N SER A 851 -31.30 8.28 16.32
CA SER A 851 -30.90 6.89 16.54
C SER A 851 -30.00 6.75 17.78
N THR A 852 -29.07 7.68 18.01
CA THR A 852 -28.23 7.72 19.22
C THR A 852 -29.06 7.83 20.50
N LEU A 853 -30.01 8.77 20.57
CA LEU A 853 -30.86 8.92 21.75
C LEU A 853 -31.74 7.67 21.99
N SER A 854 -32.16 6.97 20.94
CA SER A 854 -32.85 5.68 21.05
C SER A 854 -32.00 4.61 21.74
N ILE A 855 -30.72 4.50 21.35
CA ILE A 855 -29.76 3.56 21.96
C ILE A 855 -29.52 3.95 23.43
N LEU A 856 -29.17 5.20 23.71
CA LEU A 856 -28.92 5.69 25.07
C LEU A 856 -30.12 5.46 26.00
N ARG A 857 -31.35 5.75 25.54
CA ARG A 857 -32.58 5.46 26.31
C ARG A 857 -32.79 3.97 26.53
N ARG A 858 -32.48 3.12 25.55
CA ARG A 858 -32.60 1.66 25.68
C ARG A 858 -31.60 1.11 26.71
N GLU A 859 -30.37 1.59 26.73
CA GLU A 859 -29.37 1.22 27.75
C GLU A 859 -29.77 1.74 29.14
N MET A 860 -30.18 3.00 29.24
CA MET A 860 -30.63 3.62 30.49
C MET A 860 -31.96 3.06 31.01
N SER A 861 -32.78 2.39 30.19
CA SER A 861 -34.08 1.84 30.60
C SER A 861 -34.01 0.80 31.73
N ARG A 862 -32.82 0.20 31.95
CA ARG A 862 -32.55 -0.77 33.02
C ARG A 862 -31.99 -0.11 34.29
N ARG A 863 -31.72 1.20 34.27
CA ARG A 863 -31.09 1.92 35.39
C ARG A 863 -32.19 2.44 36.33
N PRO A 864 -32.08 2.24 37.66
CA PRO A 864 -32.98 2.87 38.61
C PRO A 864 -33.02 4.38 38.40
N ARG A 865 -34.22 4.98 38.44
CA ARG A 865 -34.38 6.42 38.31
C ARG A 865 -33.75 7.09 39.54
N ALA A 866 -32.82 8.02 39.33
CA ALA A 866 -32.15 8.70 40.44
C ALA A 866 -33.19 9.44 41.30
N GLU A 867 -33.14 9.24 42.61
CA GLU A 867 -34.08 9.85 43.57
C GLU A 867 -33.87 11.36 43.74
N LYS A 868 -32.75 11.89 43.25
CA LYS A 868 -32.34 13.29 43.38
C LYS A 868 -31.88 13.84 42.03
N THR A 869 -32.29 15.06 41.72
CA THR A 869 -31.76 15.84 40.60
C THR A 869 -30.35 16.30 40.94
N VAL A 870 -29.40 16.09 40.02
CA VAL A 870 -28.04 16.64 40.11
C VAL A 870 -27.92 17.77 39.10
N ALA A 871 -27.56 18.97 39.58
CA ALA A 871 -27.08 20.05 38.74
C ALA A 871 -25.55 20.03 38.79
N VAL A 872 -24.90 19.93 37.62
CA VAL A 872 -23.45 20.06 37.50
C VAL A 872 -23.17 21.36 36.78
N LEU A 873 -22.62 22.36 37.48
CA LEU A 873 -21.94 23.47 36.84
C LEU A 873 -20.46 23.11 36.80
N ALA A 874 -19.91 23.03 35.58
CA ALA A 874 -18.49 22.90 35.35
C ALA A 874 -17.96 24.19 34.74
N ASP A 875 -16.79 24.62 35.19
CA ASP A 875 -15.96 25.65 34.56
C ASP A 875 -14.79 24.88 33.92
N PRO A 876 -14.94 24.41 32.66
CA PRO A 876 -14.00 23.50 32.04
C PRO A 876 -12.66 24.17 31.74
N VAL A 877 -11.59 23.42 32.01
CA VAL A 877 -10.22 23.88 31.84
C VAL A 877 -9.64 23.31 30.55
N PHE A 878 -9.28 24.19 29.61
CA PHE A 878 -8.82 23.80 28.28
C PHE A 878 -7.30 23.91 28.07
N GLU A 879 -6.61 24.61 28.97
CA GLU A 879 -5.16 24.82 28.91
C GLU A 879 -4.43 23.97 29.95
N ALA A 880 -3.31 23.35 29.53
CA ALA A 880 -2.55 22.44 30.38
C ALA A 880 -1.79 23.14 31.53
N ASP A 881 -1.69 24.47 31.48
CA ASP A 881 -0.98 25.31 32.43
C ASP A 881 -1.90 26.17 33.33
N ASP A 882 -3.21 25.96 33.28
CA ASP A 882 -4.18 26.61 34.18
C ASP A 882 -3.87 26.28 35.66
N GLU A 883 -3.99 27.29 36.53
CA GLU A 883 -3.78 27.17 37.98
C GLU A 883 -4.60 26.03 38.60
N ARG A 884 -5.83 25.77 38.11
CA ARG A 884 -6.73 24.72 38.61
C ARG A 884 -6.23 23.30 38.28
N VAL A 885 -5.40 23.16 37.25
CA VAL A 885 -4.73 21.89 36.90
C VAL A 885 -3.44 21.72 37.71
N LYS A 886 -2.74 22.82 37.99
CA LYS A 886 -1.51 22.84 38.81
C LYS A 886 -1.80 22.61 40.31
N GLN A 887 -2.90 23.13 40.82
CA GLN A 887 -3.29 23.06 42.24
C GLN A 887 -4.13 21.81 42.59
N ALA A 888 -3.66 20.61 42.24
CA ALA A 888 -4.24 19.35 42.73
C ALA A 888 -3.48 18.83 43.96
N PRO A 889 -3.95 19.05 45.21
CA PRO A 889 -3.22 18.63 46.40
C PRO A 889 -3.62 17.20 46.77
N GLY A 890 -2.68 16.25 46.64
CA GLY A 890 -2.84 14.89 47.16
C GLY A 890 -2.36 13.80 46.22
N LYS A 891 -1.24 13.15 46.59
CA LYS A 891 -0.92 11.81 46.08
C LYS A 891 -2.03 10.85 46.57
N PRO A 892 -2.66 10.03 45.71
CA PRO A 892 -3.56 8.99 46.18
C PRO A 892 -2.80 7.96 47.01
N ASP A 893 -3.37 7.56 48.15
CA ASP A 893 -2.83 6.48 48.97
C ASP A 893 -2.80 5.15 48.19
N THR A 894 -1.80 4.32 48.45
CA THR A 894 -1.36 3.24 47.55
C THR A 894 -2.08 1.91 47.75
N LYS A 895 -3.22 1.90 48.47
CA LYS A 895 -3.88 0.67 48.93
C LYS A 895 -5.11 0.20 48.17
N ASP A 896 -5.66 0.95 47.21
CA ASP A 896 -6.82 0.49 46.44
C ASP A 896 -6.49 0.07 44.99
N LYS A 897 -6.17 -1.21 44.81
CA LYS A 897 -5.55 -1.76 43.59
C LYS A 897 -6.54 -2.20 42.49
N LYS A 898 -7.81 -1.76 42.53
CA LYS A 898 -8.85 -2.20 41.57
C LYS A 898 -9.43 -1.14 40.61
N MET A 899 -9.05 0.13 40.71
CA MET A 899 -9.46 1.14 39.71
C MET A 899 -8.29 2.02 39.26
N ARG A 900 -7.60 1.62 38.17
CA ARG A 900 -6.98 2.55 37.19
C ARG A 900 -6.30 1.79 36.03
N ARG A 901 -6.88 1.91 34.82
CA ARG A 901 -6.12 2.08 33.55
C ARG A 901 -7.01 2.46 32.35
N ASN A 902 -7.77 3.54 32.48
CA ASN A 902 -8.14 4.38 31.33
C ASN A 902 -7.37 5.69 31.46
N ARG A 903 -6.24 5.81 30.74
CA ARG A 903 -5.62 7.09 30.40
C ARG A 903 -5.94 7.34 28.93
N LEU A 904 -6.71 8.39 28.66
CA LEU A 904 -6.81 8.94 27.31
C LEU A 904 -5.42 9.44 26.89
N PRO A 905 -4.95 9.18 25.66
CA PRO A 905 -3.84 9.93 25.11
C PRO A 905 -4.28 11.39 24.89
N ALA A 906 -3.35 12.33 25.02
CA ALA A 906 -3.62 13.73 24.72
C ALA A 906 -3.82 13.88 23.20
N MET A 907 -5.06 14.14 22.78
CA MET A 907 -5.35 14.61 21.44
C MET A 907 -4.97 16.10 21.35
N THR A 908 -4.26 16.46 20.28
CA THR A 908 -3.91 17.85 19.98
C THR A 908 -5.16 18.67 19.65
N HIS A 909 -5.12 19.97 19.96
CA HIS A 909 -6.27 20.88 19.92
C HIS A 909 -7.12 20.85 18.63
N HIS A 910 -8.38 21.26 18.79
CA HIS A 910 -9.44 21.39 17.77
C HIS A 910 -10.17 20.10 17.40
N GLU A 911 -10.95 19.56 18.34
CA GLU A 911 -12.37 19.23 18.10
C GLU A 911 -13.10 18.86 19.42
N PHE A 912 -14.43 19.04 19.44
CA PHE A 912 -15.38 18.72 20.53
C PHE A 912 -15.21 19.42 21.90
N CYS A 913 -15.96 20.51 22.08
CA CYS A 913 -16.51 20.91 23.39
C CYS A 913 -18.03 20.72 23.36
N TRP A 914 -18.57 20.09 24.42
CA TRP A 914 -20.01 19.85 24.62
C TRP A 914 -20.64 20.95 25.48
#